data_AF-A0A6G0IB56-F1
#
_entry.id   AF-A0A6G0IB56-F1
#
_cell.length_a   1.000
_cell.length_b   1.000
_cell.length_c   1.000
_cell.angle_alpha   90.00
_cell.angle_beta   90.00
_cell.angle_gamma   90.00
#
_symmetry.space_group_name_H-M   'P 1'
#
loop_
_entity.id
_entity.type
_entity.pdbx_description
1 polymer ?
#
loop_
_entity_poly.entity_id
_entity_poly.type
_entity_poly.pdbx_seq_one_letter_code
_entity_poly.pdbx_strand_id
1 'polypeptide(L)'
;MQIVGDLSYAWQIIDSFTLIMQESIRVNPSMVTKLRATFLKLASALDLPLLRINQANSADLLSVSQFYSGELVAYVRKVLQIIPESMFTSLAKIIKLQIHDIMEVPTRLDKDKLKDYSQLGARYEVAKLTHDISIFTEGILMMKTTLVGIIKVDPKQLLEDGIRKELVKRVAYALHKGLIFNPKAKMSELMPKLKDMAATMDGFYRSFEYIQDYVSIYGLKIWQEEVSRIINYNVEQECNSFLRAKIQDWQSVHQSTHIPIPKFPSVDESATFIGRLCREILRITDPKTPSVHLASTGLDRLLCFMIVKELQNFLTMIQRTILRDKAVVDVFKAMLSVVNPIQGIVANASKVYASTVAKTQKIWGAYQESIMKVGQMQILRQQIANELNYSCKFDSKHLAAALENLNKSLLADIEAHYQDPSLPYPKEDNTLLYDITAHLEAAGIHNPLNKIYITTKRLPYFPIINFLFIIAQLPKLQYSKNQGMTCRKATDPVDWPPLVLGMLTLLKQFHSRYTHQFMALIGQFIRSIMEQCTSQKIPDMPSDVVGALMFLEDYVKYTKLSRKVAEAHVPSFIFDEFRTILSSLRIHTVMSLSAVHGTLSSLKACQADIGTGMDIVTDVAMDLAETQDKDVNPGIKEMEAMILECAKLDREINYFVDVVQQVTAEVTTQQPEAMFSLSAKVKEQFTERIGRLSDAELQSHQKVVAFKDSISNSLNQANQVSAENMEELDEDIAVTQSQVNFTCPLTQVEMVNPMKNKKCNHHYDEAAILNLIKTRHGQKKKCRCPVVGCGNTDVKESDLITDQMLRRRIQSHKRQANRT
;
A
#
# COMPACT_ATOMS: atom_id res chain seq x y z
N MET A 1 -34.07 10.26 -58.49
CA MET A 1 -32.81 10.27 -57.70
C MET A 1 -32.76 9.21 -56.60
N GLN A 2 -33.84 8.91 -55.86
CA GLN A 2 -33.80 7.93 -54.75
C GLN A 2 -33.34 6.52 -55.16
N ILE A 3 -33.73 6.02 -56.35
CA ILE A 3 -33.30 4.70 -56.85
C ILE A 3 -31.82 4.69 -57.28
N VAL A 4 -31.31 5.81 -57.81
CA VAL A 4 -29.91 5.93 -58.27
C VAL A 4 -28.94 6.20 -57.10
N GLY A 5 -29.44 6.83 -56.04
CA GLY A 5 -28.69 7.09 -54.81
C GLY A 5 -28.89 6.05 -53.72
N ASP A 6 -29.53 4.91 -54.02
CA ASP A 6 -29.72 3.82 -53.06
C ASP A 6 -28.39 3.10 -52.82
N LEU A 7 -27.90 3.17 -51.58
CA LEU A 7 -26.64 2.56 -51.15
C LEU A 7 -26.86 1.24 -50.40
N SER A 8 -28.05 0.64 -50.50
CA SER A 8 -28.39 -0.61 -49.80
C SER A 8 -27.47 -1.77 -50.15
N TYR A 9 -26.98 -1.85 -51.40
CA TYR A 9 -26.01 -2.87 -51.83
C TYR A 9 -24.65 -2.73 -51.11
N ALA A 10 -24.29 -1.53 -50.64
CA ALA A 10 -23.01 -1.32 -49.98
C ALA A 10 -22.91 -2.06 -48.66
N TRP A 11 -24.02 -2.38 -47.99
CA TRP A 11 -23.99 -3.18 -46.75
C TRP A 11 -23.28 -4.53 -46.91
N GLN A 12 -23.28 -5.13 -48.12
CA GLN A 12 -22.58 -6.38 -48.38
C GLN A 12 -21.09 -6.20 -48.72
N ILE A 13 -20.70 -5.03 -49.24
CA ILE A 13 -19.36 -4.80 -49.81
C ILE A 13 -18.50 -3.91 -48.90
N ILE A 14 -19.12 -3.11 -48.02
CA ILE A 14 -18.45 -2.06 -47.22
C ILE A 14 -17.33 -2.63 -46.35
N ASP A 15 -17.47 -3.87 -45.88
CA ASP A 15 -16.45 -4.54 -45.10
C ASP A 15 -15.11 -4.67 -45.86
N SER A 16 -15.14 -4.87 -47.17
CA SER A 16 -13.94 -4.94 -48.02
C SER A 16 -13.19 -3.60 -48.10
N PHE A 17 -13.87 -2.47 -47.92
CA PHE A 17 -13.27 -1.14 -47.93
C PHE A 17 -12.73 -0.71 -46.56
N THR A 18 -12.99 -1.47 -45.49
CA THR A 18 -12.58 -1.13 -44.12
C THR A 18 -11.08 -0.88 -44.01
N LEU A 19 -10.25 -1.75 -44.61
CA LEU A 19 -8.79 -1.62 -44.57
C LEU A 19 -8.31 -0.35 -45.29
N ILE A 20 -8.93 -0.01 -46.42
CA ILE A 20 -8.61 1.19 -47.19
C ILE A 20 -8.97 2.45 -46.38
N MET A 21 -10.14 2.45 -45.73
CA MET A 21 -10.56 3.55 -44.86
C MET A 21 -9.61 3.70 -43.67
N GLN A 22 -9.23 2.60 -43.02
CA GLN A 22 -8.32 2.61 -41.88
C GLN A 22 -6.91 3.11 -42.27
N GLU A 23 -6.37 2.66 -43.40
CA GLU A 23 -5.06 3.12 -43.89
C GLU A 23 -5.10 4.60 -44.27
N SER A 24 -6.20 5.05 -44.89
CA SER A 24 -6.40 6.46 -45.22
C SER A 24 -6.42 7.36 -43.96
N ILE A 25 -7.06 6.89 -42.88
CA ILE A 25 -7.07 7.58 -41.58
C ILE A 25 -5.66 7.59 -40.95
N ARG A 26 -4.93 6.47 -41.05
CA ARG A 26 -3.57 6.36 -40.51
C ARG A 26 -2.61 7.36 -41.15
N VAL A 27 -2.72 7.57 -42.47
CA VAL A 27 -1.90 8.56 -43.20
C VAL A 27 -2.37 9.99 -42.94
N ASN A 28 -3.69 10.23 -42.90
CA ASN A 28 -4.23 11.56 -42.66
C ASN A 28 -5.48 11.51 -41.75
N PRO A 29 -5.34 11.86 -40.46
CA PRO A 29 -6.44 11.77 -39.49
C PRO A 29 -7.64 12.67 -39.80
N SER A 30 -7.45 13.77 -40.54
CA SER A 30 -8.54 14.66 -40.96
C SER A 30 -9.54 13.99 -41.92
N MET A 31 -9.17 12.84 -42.50
CA MET A 31 -10.05 12.03 -43.35
C MET A 31 -11.31 11.55 -42.65
N VAL A 32 -11.30 11.46 -41.32
CA VAL A 32 -12.48 11.12 -40.50
C VAL A 32 -13.64 12.06 -40.80
N THR A 33 -13.37 13.36 -40.99
CA THR A 33 -14.39 14.37 -41.33
C THR A 33 -15.07 14.07 -42.67
N LYS A 34 -14.33 13.52 -43.64
CA LYS A 34 -14.89 13.13 -44.94
C LYS A 34 -15.63 11.79 -44.85
N LEU A 35 -15.11 10.84 -44.08
CA LEU A 35 -15.75 9.53 -43.86
C LEU A 35 -17.10 9.65 -43.15
N ARG A 36 -17.32 10.72 -42.37
CA ARG A 36 -18.64 11.07 -41.83
C ARG A 36 -19.73 11.11 -42.91
N ALA A 37 -19.46 11.65 -44.08
CA ALA A 37 -20.43 11.69 -45.17
C ALA A 37 -20.77 10.27 -45.68
N THR A 38 -19.77 9.39 -45.74
CA THR A 38 -19.95 7.97 -46.06
C THR A 38 -20.82 7.25 -45.03
N PHE A 39 -20.60 7.49 -43.74
CA PHE A 39 -21.42 6.90 -42.67
C PHE A 39 -22.87 7.40 -42.69
N LEU A 40 -23.09 8.69 -42.92
CA LEU A 40 -24.43 9.25 -43.13
C LEU A 40 -25.12 8.65 -44.35
N LYS A 41 -24.37 8.41 -45.43
CA LYS A 41 -24.92 7.80 -46.62
C LYS A 41 -25.29 6.33 -46.42
N LEU A 42 -24.48 5.58 -45.68
CA LEU A 42 -24.80 4.20 -45.26
C LEU A 42 -26.05 4.15 -44.38
N ALA A 43 -26.23 5.12 -43.49
CA ALA A 43 -27.44 5.24 -42.68
C ALA A 43 -28.71 5.45 -43.52
N SER A 44 -28.63 6.20 -44.63
CA SER A 44 -29.79 6.44 -45.51
C SER A 44 -30.34 5.17 -46.17
N ALA A 45 -29.58 4.08 -46.21
CA ALA A 45 -30.08 2.79 -46.70
C ALA A 45 -31.19 2.19 -45.80
N LEU A 46 -31.27 2.63 -44.53
CA LEU A 46 -32.29 2.17 -43.58
C LEU A 46 -33.61 2.92 -43.72
N ASP A 47 -33.63 4.09 -44.37
CA ASP A 47 -34.81 4.97 -44.41
C ASP A 47 -36.00 4.30 -45.11
N LEU A 48 -35.78 3.69 -46.28
CA LEU A 48 -36.86 3.07 -47.07
C LEU A 48 -37.41 1.78 -46.41
N PRO A 49 -36.57 0.83 -45.91
CA PRO A 49 -37.06 -0.30 -45.14
C PRO A 49 -37.85 0.11 -43.89
N LEU A 50 -37.35 1.06 -43.11
CA LEU A 50 -38.03 1.54 -41.90
C LEU A 50 -39.35 2.24 -42.22
N LEU A 51 -39.40 3.03 -43.29
CA LEU A 51 -40.65 3.64 -43.77
C LEU A 51 -41.71 2.58 -44.11
N ARG A 52 -41.32 1.49 -44.78
CA ARG A 52 -42.24 0.40 -45.15
C ARG A 52 -42.78 -0.33 -43.93
N ILE A 53 -41.93 -0.58 -42.92
CA ILE A 53 -42.35 -1.20 -41.65
C ILE A 53 -43.34 -0.29 -40.91
N ASN A 54 -43.09 1.02 -40.93
CA ASN A 54 -44.00 2.02 -40.34
C ASN A 54 -45.34 2.08 -41.10
N GLN A 55 -45.32 2.07 -42.43
CA GLN A 55 -46.54 2.02 -43.27
C GLN A 55 -47.35 0.74 -43.05
N ALA A 56 -46.70 -0.37 -42.72
CA ALA A 56 -47.33 -1.63 -42.35
C ALA A 56 -47.85 -1.66 -40.89
N ASN A 57 -47.66 -0.58 -40.12
CA ASN A 57 -48.02 -0.49 -38.69
C ASN A 57 -47.50 -1.68 -37.86
N SER A 58 -46.31 -2.21 -38.18
CA SER A 58 -45.73 -3.30 -37.42
C SER A 58 -45.19 -2.80 -36.07
N ALA A 59 -45.41 -3.59 -35.02
CA ALA A 59 -44.83 -3.36 -33.70
C ALA A 59 -43.28 -3.44 -33.70
N ASP A 60 -42.68 -4.04 -34.73
CA ASP A 60 -41.24 -4.29 -34.83
C ASP A 60 -40.43 -3.08 -35.31
N LEU A 61 -41.06 -1.94 -35.61
CA LEU A 61 -40.37 -0.75 -36.11
C LEU A 61 -39.21 -0.31 -35.20
N LEU A 62 -39.46 -0.28 -33.88
CA LEU A 62 -38.47 0.15 -32.89
C LEU A 62 -37.32 -0.86 -32.77
N SER A 63 -37.63 -2.16 -32.69
CA SER A 63 -36.61 -3.21 -32.52
C SER A 63 -35.71 -3.32 -33.76
N VAL A 64 -36.29 -3.28 -34.95
CA VAL A 64 -35.55 -3.33 -36.23
C VAL A 64 -34.69 -2.07 -36.42
N SER A 65 -35.24 -0.89 -36.12
CA SER A 65 -34.48 0.36 -36.21
C SER A 65 -33.29 0.40 -35.24
N GLN A 66 -33.49 -0.07 -34.00
CA GLN A 66 -32.43 -0.17 -33.00
C GLN A 66 -31.33 -1.15 -33.42
N PHE A 67 -31.71 -2.34 -33.91
CA PHE A 67 -30.76 -3.37 -34.33
C PHE A 67 -29.85 -2.87 -35.47
N TYR A 68 -30.43 -2.41 -36.58
CA TYR A 68 -29.64 -1.99 -37.74
C TYR A 68 -28.87 -0.68 -37.51
N SER A 69 -29.41 0.24 -36.70
CA SER A 69 -28.64 1.41 -36.27
C SER A 69 -27.46 0.99 -35.39
N GLY A 70 -27.64 -0.02 -34.52
CA GLY A 70 -26.58 -0.60 -33.70
C GLY A 70 -25.46 -1.21 -34.53
N GLU A 71 -25.78 -1.98 -35.56
CA GLU A 71 -24.80 -2.57 -36.48
C GLU A 71 -23.99 -1.49 -37.23
N LEU A 72 -24.64 -0.41 -37.69
CA LEU A 72 -23.92 0.72 -38.30
C LEU A 72 -22.97 1.38 -37.32
N VAL A 73 -23.40 1.63 -36.08
CA VAL A 73 -22.54 2.22 -35.05
C VAL A 73 -21.38 1.29 -34.71
N ALA A 74 -21.59 -0.02 -34.66
CA ALA A 74 -20.53 -1.02 -34.49
C ALA A 74 -19.51 -0.97 -35.64
N TYR A 75 -19.98 -0.81 -36.88
CA TYR A 75 -19.12 -0.63 -38.05
C TYR A 75 -18.31 0.69 -37.99
N VAL A 76 -18.94 1.81 -37.62
CA VAL A 76 -18.24 3.10 -37.41
C VAL A 76 -17.15 2.95 -36.35
N ARG A 77 -17.45 2.31 -35.22
CA ARG A 77 -16.47 2.00 -34.16
C ARG A 77 -15.31 1.14 -34.69
N LYS A 78 -15.59 0.13 -35.52
CA LYS A 78 -14.57 -0.72 -36.15
C LYS A 78 -13.63 0.07 -37.06
N VAL A 79 -14.16 0.97 -37.90
CA VAL A 79 -13.35 1.82 -38.78
C VAL A 79 -12.49 2.80 -37.99
N LEU A 80 -13.06 3.46 -36.98
CA LEU A 80 -12.37 4.49 -36.19
C LEU A 80 -11.41 3.92 -35.13
N GLN A 81 -11.48 2.62 -34.81
CA GLN A 81 -10.57 1.97 -33.85
C GLN A 81 -9.08 2.10 -34.21
N ILE A 82 -8.77 2.32 -35.50
CA ILE A 82 -7.41 2.54 -35.99
C ILE A 82 -6.73 3.77 -35.35
N ILE A 83 -7.53 4.75 -34.91
CA ILE A 83 -7.04 5.99 -34.28
C ILE A 83 -6.42 5.66 -32.91
N PRO A 84 -7.15 5.10 -31.93
CA PRO A 84 -6.55 4.61 -30.68
C PRO A 84 -5.37 3.65 -30.89
N GLU A 85 -5.46 2.70 -31.83
CA GLU A 85 -4.36 1.76 -32.11
C GLU A 85 -3.08 2.48 -32.53
N SER A 86 -3.20 3.50 -33.39
CA SER A 86 -2.08 4.32 -33.86
C SER A 86 -1.53 5.20 -32.73
N MET A 87 -2.41 5.83 -31.94
CA MET A 87 -2.03 6.64 -30.78
C MET A 87 -1.20 5.82 -29.78
N PHE A 88 -1.64 4.62 -29.42
CA PHE A 88 -0.91 3.76 -28.50
C PHE A 88 0.40 3.20 -29.08
N THR A 89 0.53 3.15 -30.41
CA THR A 89 1.80 2.78 -31.06
C THR A 89 2.82 3.91 -30.95
N SER A 90 2.39 5.16 -31.16
CA SER A 90 3.23 6.34 -30.89
C SER A 90 3.55 6.47 -29.41
N LEU A 91 2.58 6.23 -28.53
CA LEU A 91 2.75 6.29 -27.07
C LEU A 91 3.79 5.28 -26.58
N ALA A 92 3.80 4.05 -27.10
CA ALA A 92 4.82 3.06 -26.76
C ALA A 92 6.24 3.52 -27.11
N LYS A 93 6.42 4.28 -28.21
CA LYS A 93 7.71 4.88 -28.56
C LYS A 93 8.08 6.00 -27.60
N ILE A 94 7.12 6.85 -27.21
CA ILE A 94 7.33 7.93 -26.22
C ILE A 94 7.81 7.34 -24.89
N ILE A 95 7.14 6.30 -24.38
CA ILE A 95 7.54 5.64 -23.12
C ILE A 95 8.96 5.11 -23.23
N LYS A 96 9.30 4.44 -24.34
CA LYS A 96 10.66 3.91 -24.54
C LYS A 96 11.71 5.02 -24.49
N LEU A 97 11.47 6.13 -25.18
CA LEU A 97 12.36 7.30 -25.18
C LEU A 97 12.48 7.91 -23.78
N GLN A 98 11.37 8.07 -23.06
CA GLN A 98 11.36 8.66 -21.72
C GLN A 98 12.07 7.80 -20.66
N ILE A 99 12.00 6.48 -20.76
CA ILE A 99 12.58 5.57 -19.76
C ILE A 99 14.05 5.25 -20.05
N HIS A 100 14.41 5.07 -21.33
CA HIS A 100 15.74 4.57 -21.69
C HIS A 100 16.68 5.63 -22.23
N ASP A 101 16.13 6.65 -22.92
CA ASP A 101 16.94 7.59 -23.70
C ASP A 101 16.99 8.99 -23.06
N ILE A 102 15.95 9.38 -22.30
CA ILE A 102 15.88 10.67 -21.62
C ILE A 102 16.34 10.54 -20.17
N MET A 103 17.31 11.37 -19.77
CA MET A 103 17.80 11.48 -18.41
C MET A 103 16.92 12.45 -17.62
N GLU A 104 16.47 12.02 -16.43
CA GLU A 104 15.77 12.90 -15.50
C GLU A 104 16.68 14.01 -14.99
N VAL A 105 16.14 15.22 -14.92
CA VAL A 105 16.89 16.40 -14.48
C VAL A 105 16.92 16.43 -12.95
N PRO A 106 18.09 16.46 -12.30
CA PRO A 106 18.18 16.51 -10.84
C PRO A 106 17.70 17.86 -10.31
N THR A 107 17.27 17.90 -9.05
CA THR A 107 16.79 19.11 -8.38
C THR A 107 17.84 20.22 -8.26
N ARG A 108 19.13 19.86 -8.32
CA ARG A 108 20.27 20.78 -8.43
C ARG A 108 21.18 20.31 -9.55
N LEU A 109 21.46 21.21 -10.50
CA LEU A 109 22.29 20.91 -11.66
C LEU A 109 23.31 22.04 -11.88
N ASP A 110 24.58 21.66 -12.03
CA ASP A 110 25.64 22.60 -12.42
C ASP A 110 25.33 23.17 -13.81
N LYS A 111 25.50 24.49 -13.99
CA LYS A 111 25.17 25.19 -15.25
C LYS A 111 25.83 24.55 -16.47
N ASP A 112 27.06 24.07 -16.33
CA ASP A 112 27.83 23.47 -17.42
C ASP A 112 27.26 22.13 -17.89
N LYS A 113 26.55 21.41 -17.01
CA LYS A 113 25.91 20.11 -17.32
C LYS A 113 24.52 20.28 -17.94
N LEU A 114 23.95 21.48 -17.95
CA LEU A 114 22.60 21.74 -18.49
C LEU A 114 22.47 21.31 -19.96
N LYS A 115 23.54 21.44 -20.75
CA LYS A 115 23.56 21.02 -22.15
C LYS A 115 23.45 19.51 -22.31
N ASP A 116 24.05 18.74 -21.41
CA ASP A 116 24.02 17.27 -21.43
C ASP A 116 22.61 16.73 -21.08
N TYR A 117 21.92 17.38 -20.14
CA TYR A 117 20.53 17.04 -19.76
C TYR A 117 19.46 17.60 -20.72
N SER A 118 19.84 18.52 -21.62
CA SER A 118 18.90 19.10 -22.59
C SER A 118 18.39 18.08 -23.60
N GLN A 119 19.25 17.13 -24.01
CA GLN A 119 18.92 15.98 -24.87
C GLN A 119 17.95 16.32 -26.01
N LEU A 120 18.27 17.40 -26.74
CA LEU A 120 17.35 18.02 -27.70
C LEU A 120 16.81 17.07 -28.76
N GLY A 121 17.63 16.12 -29.23
CA GLY A 121 17.21 15.12 -30.22
C GLY A 121 16.10 14.20 -29.71
N ALA A 122 16.31 13.57 -28.54
CA ALA A 122 15.32 12.68 -27.93
C ALA A 122 14.05 13.43 -27.54
N ARG A 123 14.19 14.65 -26.97
CA ARG A 123 13.03 15.50 -26.63
C ARG A 123 12.26 15.96 -27.86
N TYR A 124 12.95 16.26 -28.97
CA TYR A 124 12.29 16.59 -30.24
C TYR A 124 11.49 15.40 -30.78
N GLU A 125 12.02 14.18 -30.70
CA GLU A 125 11.29 12.98 -31.12
C GLU A 125 10.03 12.76 -30.27
N VAL A 126 10.13 12.92 -28.94
CA VAL A 126 8.98 12.89 -28.04
C VAL A 126 7.94 13.96 -28.43
N ALA A 127 8.37 15.20 -28.66
CA ALA A 127 7.49 16.29 -29.07
C ALA A 127 6.78 16.00 -30.40
N LYS A 128 7.51 15.45 -31.38
CA LYS A 128 6.96 15.04 -32.68
C LYS A 128 5.89 13.96 -32.52
N LEU A 129 6.18 12.89 -31.78
CA LEU A 129 5.23 11.81 -31.53
C LEU A 129 3.98 12.29 -30.75
N THR A 130 4.17 13.23 -29.83
CA THR A 130 3.07 13.84 -29.06
C THR A 130 2.19 14.73 -29.94
N HIS A 131 2.81 15.47 -30.87
CA HIS A 131 2.09 16.23 -31.87
C HIS A 131 1.27 15.31 -32.79
N ASP A 132 1.84 14.20 -33.26
CA ASP A 132 1.13 13.21 -34.08
C ASP A 132 -0.12 12.67 -33.35
N ILE A 133 0.01 12.33 -32.06
CA ILE A 133 -1.11 11.91 -31.19
C ILE A 133 -2.19 13.01 -31.11
N SER A 134 -1.78 14.27 -30.99
CA SER A 134 -2.71 15.40 -30.90
C SER A 134 -3.48 15.57 -32.22
N ILE A 135 -2.83 15.40 -33.38
CA ILE A 135 -3.50 15.42 -34.70
C ILE A 135 -4.55 14.30 -34.81
N PHE A 136 -4.23 13.09 -34.33
CA PHE A 136 -5.19 11.98 -34.31
C PHE A 136 -6.43 12.32 -33.46
N THR A 137 -6.22 12.94 -32.31
CA THR A 137 -7.28 13.39 -31.40
C THR A 137 -8.11 14.50 -32.03
N GLU A 138 -7.47 15.51 -32.62
CA GLU A 138 -8.15 16.61 -33.29
C GLU A 138 -9.00 16.11 -34.47
N GLY A 139 -8.46 15.18 -35.28
CA GLY A 139 -9.14 14.62 -36.44
C GLY A 139 -10.48 13.95 -36.11
N ILE A 140 -10.58 13.23 -34.99
CA ILE A 140 -11.85 12.64 -34.54
C ILE A 140 -12.77 13.68 -33.89
N LEU A 141 -12.22 14.66 -33.16
CA LEU A 141 -13.00 15.72 -32.51
C LEU A 141 -13.56 16.76 -33.51
N MET A 142 -12.93 16.92 -34.67
CA MET A 142 -13.46 17.73 -35.79
C MET A 142 -14.74 17.12 -36.39
N MET A 143 -14.99 15.84 -36.18
CA MET A 143 -16.23 15.21 -36.59
C MET A 143 -17.38 15.79 -35.76
N LYS A 144 -18.42 16.31 -36.41
CA LYS A 144 -19.63 16.75 -35.68
C LYS A 144 -20.39 15.53 -35.15
N THR A 145 -21.05 15.69 -34.00
CA THR A 145 -22.02 14.70 -33.50
C THR A 145 -23.01 14.34 -34.61
N THR A 146 -23.16 13.04 -34.86
CA THR A 146 -23.85 12.55 -36.07
C THR A 146 -24.94 11.58 -35.68
N LEU A 147 -26.14 11.74 -36.26
CA LEU A 147 -27.21 10.76 -36.12
C LEU A 147 -26.98 9.65 -37.15
N VAL A 148 -26.75 8.43 -36.68
CA VAL A 148 -26.57 7.24 -37.52
C VAL A 148 -27.78 6.35 -37.30
N GLY A 149 -28.71 6.37 -38.26
CA GLY A 149 -30.04 5.79 -38.08
C GLY A 149 -30.81 6.56 -37.00
N ILE A 150 -31.15 5.88 -35.90
CA ILE A 150 -31.78 6.51 -34.72
C ILE A 150 -30.82 6.76 -33.55
N ILE A 151 -29.54 6.39 -33.68
CA ILE A 151 -28.54 6.51 -32.61
C ILE A 151 -27.68 7.75 -32.83
N LYS A 152 -27.57 8.59 -31.80
CA LYS A 152 -26.68 9.77 -31.80
C LYS A 152 -25.27 9.33 -31.42
N VAL A 153 -24.33 9.54 -32.34
CA VAL A 153 -22.92 9.17 -32.18
C VAL A 153 -22.11 10.40 -31.80
N ASP A 154 -21.53 10.37 -30.60
CA ASP A 154 -20.61 11.40 -30.10
C ASP A 154 -19.13 11.02 -30.35
N PRO A 155 -18.38 11.78 -31.17
CA PRO A 155 -16.98 11.51 -31.44
C PRO A 155 -16.08 11.49 -30.20
N LYS A 156 -16.38 12.32 -29.17
CA LYS A 156 -15.58 12.32 -27.94
C LYS A 156 -15.74 10.99 -27.20
N GLN A 157 -16.96 10.51 -27.05
CA GLN A 157 -17.26 9.21 -26.45
C GLN A 157 -16.66 8.06 -27.28
N LEU A 158 -16.71 8.13 -28.62
CA LEU A 158 -16.08 7.13 -29.48
C LEU A 158 -14.57 7.04 -29.27
N LEU A 159 -13.89 8.19 -29.14
CA LEU A 159 -12.46 8.23 -28.86
C LEU A 159 -12.14 7.61 -27.50
N GLU A 160 -12.89 8.01 -26.46
CA GLU A 160 -12.70 7.47 -25.11
C GLU A 160 -12.92 5.95 -25.07
N ASP A 161 -14.02 5.45 -25.65
CA ASP A 161 -14.31 4.02 -25.75
C ASP A 161 -13.21 3.26 -26.51
N GLY A 162 -12.70 3.87 -27.60
CA GLY A 162 -11.62 3.30 -28.40
C GLY A 162 -10.29 3.20 -27.65
N ILE A 163 -9.95 4.24 -26.86
CA ILE A 163 -8.78 4.28 -25.98
C ILE A 163 -8.91 3.24 -24.86
N ARG A 164 -10.06 3.17 -24.19
CA ARG A 164 -10.36 2.15 -23.18
C ARG A 164 -10.22 0.73 -23.76
N LYS A 165 -10.75 0.49 -24.96
CA LYS A 165 -10.67 -0.81 -25.64
C LYS A 165 -9.23 -1.22 -25.95
N GLU A 166 -8.41 -0.31 -26.44
CA GLU A 166 -7.01 -0.60 -26.72
C GLU A 166 -6.20 -0.81 -25.43
N LEU A 167 -6.47 -0.03 -24.37
CA LEU A 167 -5.89 -0.23 -23.04
C LEU A 167 -6.19 -1.64 -22.53
N VAL A 168 -7.47 -2.01 -22.52
CA VAL A 168 -7.95 -3.31 -22.02
C VAL A 168 -7.28 -4.46 -22.76
N LYS A 169 -7.22 -4.37 -24.09
CA LYS A 169 -6.58 -5.37 -24.95
C LYS A 169 -5.09 -5.54 -24.61
N ARG A 170 -4.34 -4.44 -24.46
CA ARG A 170 -2.89 -4.49 -24.19
C ARG A 170 -2.58 -4.94 -22.77
N VAL A 171 -3.29 -4.43 -21.77
CA VAL A 171 -3.11 -4.82 -20.36
C VAL A 171 -3.48 -6.29 -20.15
N ALA A 172 -4.62 -6.74 -20.67
CA ALA A 172 -5.02 -8.14 -20.57
C ALA A 172 -4.02 -9.09 -21.26
N TYR A 173 -3.49 -8.70 -22.42
CA TYR A 173 -2.45 -9.46 -23.11
C TYR A 173 -1.14 -9.51 -22.33
N ALA A 174 -0.69 -8.37 -21.79
CA ALA A 174 0.50 -8.30 -20.95
C ALA A 174 0.39 -9.23 -19.74
N LEU A 175 -0.71 -9.13 -18.99
CA LEU A 175 -0.98 -9.99 -17.83
C LEU A 175 -1.03 -11.47 -18.22
N HIS A 176 -1.70 -11.80 -19.33
CA HIS A 176 -1.76 -13.17 -19.81
C HIS A 176 -0.37 -13.74 -20.13
N LYS A 177 0.43 -13.02 -20.93
CA LYS A 177 1.74 -13.49 -21.40
C LYS A 177 2.82 -13.46 -20.31
N GLY A 178 2.84 -12.42 -19.49
CA GLY A 178 3.88 -12.25 -18.46
C GLY A 178 3.73 -13.24 -17.31
N LEU A 179 2.50 -13.62 -16.95
CA LEU A 179 2.20 -14.55 -15.85
C LEU A 179 1.97 -15.99 -16.34
N ILE A 180 2.83 -16.46 -17.24
CA ILE A 180 2.94 -17.89 -17.60
C ILE A 180 4.14 -18.45 -16.86
N PHE A 181 3.95 -19.46 -16.02
CA PHE A 181 5.01 -20.07 -15.21
C PHE A 181 5.31 -21.49 -15.68
N ASN A 182 6.57 -21.91 -15.60
CA ASN A 182 6.93 -23.30 -15.84
C ASN A 182 6.85 -24.12 -14.53
N PRO A 183 5.89 -25.06 -14.40
CA PRO A 183 5.71 -25.83 -13.17
C PRO A 183 6.89 -26.77 -12.85
N LYS A 184 7.76 -27.06 -13.83
CA LYS A 184 8.96 -27.90 -13.66
C LYS A 184 10.23 -27.09 -13.36
N ALA A 185 10.16 -25.77 -13.30
CA ALA A 185 11.32 -24.94 -12.99
C ALA A 185 11.82 -25.19 -11.56
N LYS A 186 13.14 -25.40 -11.41
CA LYS A 186 13.81 -25.61 -10.12
C LYS A 186 13.93 -24.33 -9.28
N MET A 187 14.07 -23.18 -9.95
CA MET A 187 14.05 -21.86 -9.32
C MET A 187 12.72 -21.17 -9.63
N SER A 188 12.20 -20.40 -8.68
CA SER A 188 10.96 -19.66 -8.89
C SER A 188 11.18 -18.54 -9.90
N GLU A 189 10.37 -18.54 -10.96
CA GLU A 189 10.31 -17.48 -11.97
C GLU A 189 9.40 -16.32 -11.53
N LEU A 190 8.76 -16.43 -10.36
CA LEU A 190 7.73 -15.51 -9.90
C LEU A 190 8.25 -14.07 -9.78
N MET A 191 9.29 -13.86 -8.98
CA MET A 191 9.83 -12.51 -8.73
C MET A 191 10.36 -11.81 -9.99
N PRO A 192 11.17 -12.46 -10.86
CA PRO A 192 11.58 -11.86 -12.12
C PRO A 192 10.39 -11.44 -12.98
N LYS A 193 9.41 -12.34 -13.19
CA LYS A 193 8.23 -12.05 -14.02
C LYS A 193 7.38 -10.92 -13.47
N LEU A 194 7.31 -10.76 -12.15
CA LEU A 194 6.54 -9.68 -11.53
C LEU A 194 7.25 -8.34 -11.59
N LYS A 195 8.59 -8.31 -11.52
CA LYS A 195 9.36 -7.09 -11.76
C LYS A 195 9.16 -6.61 -13.19
N ASP A 196 9.24 -7.51 -14.16
CA ASP A 196 9.00 -7.19 -15.56
C ASP A 196 7.55 -6.73 -15.80
N MET A 197 6.58 -7.37 -15.14
CA MET A 197 5.18 -6.97 -15.19
C MET A 197 4.97 -5.59 -14.57
N ALA A 198 5.55 -5.33 -13.40
CA ALA A 198 5.45 -4.05 -12.71
C ALA A 198 6.02 -2.92 -13.58
N ALA A 199 7.19 -3.12 -14.21
CA ALA A 199 7.75 -2.15 -15.15
C ALA A 199 6.83 -1.91 -16.35
N THR A 200 6.20 -2.96 -16.88
CA THR A 200 5.24 -2.84 -17.99
C THR A 200 3.98 -2.07 -17.58
N MET A 201 3.44 -2.35 -16.39
CA MET A 201 2.25 -1.64 -15.86
C MET A 201 2.55 -0.19 -15.52
N ASP A 202 3.71 0.10 -14.92
CA ASP A 202 4.21 1.46 -14.67
C ASP A 202 4.36 2.24 -15.98
N GLY A 203 4.87 1.59 -17.03
CA GLY A 203 4.91 2.16 -18.37
C GLY A 203 3.53 2.59 -18.88
N PHE A 204 2.51 1.74 -18.74
CA PHE A 204 1.13 2.13 -19.10
C PHE A 204 0.60 3.27 -18.24
N TYR A 205 0.82 3.23 -16.93
CA TYR A 205 0.37 4.26 -16.00
C TYR A 205 0.94 5.64 -16.38
N ARG A 206 2.27 5.75 -16.49
CA ARG A 206 2.96 7.00 -16.88
C ARG A 206 2.53 7.50 -18.25
N SER A 207 2.23 6.58 -19.16
CA SER A 207 1.78 6.95 -20.50
C SER A 207 0.42 7.63 -20.51
N PHE A 208 -0.49 7.20 -19.64
CA PHE A 208 -1.80 7.81 -19.47
C PHE A 208 -1.71 9.15 -18.74
N GLU A 209 -0.82 9.25 -17.75
CA GLU A 209 -0.51 10.52 -17.08
C GLU A 209 0.07 11.54 -18.06
N TYR A 210 0.96 11.14 -18.96
CA TYR A 210 1.57 12.01 -19.96
C TYR A 210 0.57 12.49 -21.01
N ILE A 211 -0.29 11.61 -21.53
CA ILE A 211 -1.14 11.90 -22.69
C ILE A 211 -2.45 12.60 -22.31
N GLN A 212 -2.84 12.62 -21.03
CA GLN A 212 -4.17 13.05 -20.57
C GLN A 212 -4.57 14.44 -21.05
N ASP A 213 -3.62 15.40 -21.00
CA ASP A 213 -3.87 16.80 -21.36
C ASP A 213 -3.99 16.98 -22.88
N TYR A 214 -3.19 16.24 -23.65
CA TYR A 214 -3.19 16.30 -25.12
C TYR A 214 -4.45 15.68 -25.74
N VAL A 215 -5.05 14.71 -25.05
CA VAL A 215 -6.22 13.96 -25.52
C VAL A 215 -7.52 14.45 -24.86
N SER A 216 -7.42 15.29 -23.83
CA SER A 216 -8.56 15.80 -23.05
C SER A 216 -9.43 14.69 -22.43
N ILE A 217 -8.76 13.73 -21.80
CA ILE A 217 -9.38 12.59 -21.10
C ILE A 217 -8.84 12.45 -19.68
N TYR A 218 -9.64 11.89 -18.78
CA TYR A 218 -9.21 11.58 -17.42
C TYR A 218 -8.42 10.27 -17.39
N GLY A 219 -7.13 10.34 -17.73
CA GLY A 219 -6.28 9.17 -17.92
C GLY A 219 -6.17 8.27 -16.68
N LEU A 220 -5.97 8.87 -15.50
CA LEU A 220 -5.88 8.14 -14.23
C LEU A 220 -7.17 7.39 -13.89
N LYS A 221 -8.33 8.02 -14.12
CA LYS A 221 -9.65 7.41 -13.88
C LYS A 221 -9.85 6.20 -14.78
N ILE A 222 -9.57 6.35 -16.08
CA ILE A 222 -9.68 5.26 -17.06
C ILE A 222 -8.77 4.10 -16.68
N TRP A 223 -7.52 4.38 -16.29
CA TRP A 223 -6.57 3.37 -15.84
C TRP A 223 -7.13 2.55 -14.65
N GLN A 224 -7.60 3.23 -13.60
CA GLN A 224 -8.12 2.57 -12.39
C GLN A 224 -9.38 1.74 -12.68
N GLU A 225 -10.33 2.30 -13.45
CA GLU A 225 -11.57 1.61 -13.83
C GLU A 225 -11.28 0.34 -14.63
N GLU A 226 -10.48 0.45 -15.69
CA GLU A 226 -10.26 -0.67 -16.62
C GLU A 226 -9.35 -1.75 -16.03
N VAL A 227 -8.29 -1.39 -15.29
CA VAL A 227 -7.43 -2.38 -14.61
C VAL A 227 -8.23 -3.17 -13.57
N SER A 228 -9.04 -2.48 -12.76
CA SER A 228 -9.94 -3.13 -11.79
C SER A 228 -10.93 -4.06 -12.50
N ARG A 229 -11.51 -3.61 -13.63
CA ARG A 229 -12.44 -4.42 -14.44
C ARG A 229 -11.79 -5.69 -14.98
N ILE A 230 -10.56 -5.59 -15.51
CA ILE A 230 -9.80 -6.74 -16.04
C ILE A 230 -9.51 -7.76 -14.93
N ILE A 231 -9.03 -7.31 -13.77
CA ILE A 231 -8.71 -8.20 -12.65
C ILE A 231 -9.97 -8.90 -12.18
N ASN A 232 -11.04 -8.16 -11.87
CA ASN A 232 -12.28 -8.73 -11.33
C ASN A 232 -12.97 -9.70 -12.30
N TYR A 233 -12.98 -9.40 -13.60
CA TYR A 233 -13.48 -10.33 -14.61
C TYR A 233 -12.69 -11.64 -14.63
N ASN A 234 -11.35 -11.58 -14.64
CA ASN A 234 -10.53 -12.79 -14.67
C ASN A 234 -10.65 -13.60 -13.38
N VAL A 235 -10.80 -12.95 -12.22
CA VAL A 235 -11.10 -13.61 -10.94
C VAL A 235 -12.44 -14.35 -11.03
N GLU A 236 -13.49 -13.71 -11.54
CA GLU A 236 -14.81 -14.31 -11.71
C GLU A 236 -14.76 -15.54 -12.64
N GLN A 237 -14.06 -15.43 -13.77
CA GLN A 237 -13.89 -16.53 -14.72
C GLN A 237 -13.08 -17.70 -14.13
N GLU A 238 -12.09 -17.44 -13.26
CA GLU A 238 -11.40 -18.52 -12.53
C GLU A 238 -12.32 -19.17 -11.49
N CYS A 239 -13.13 -18.35 -10.79
CA CYS A 239 -14.08 -18.81 -9.77
C CYS A 239 -15.18 -19.70 -10.37
N ASN A 240 -15.53 -19.55 -11.66
CA ASN A 240 -16.47 -20.44 -12.36
C ASN A 240 -16.08 -21.93 -12.29
N SER A 241 -14.80 -22.25 -12.08
CA SER A 241 -14.34 -23.63 -11.87
C SER A 241 -14.83 -24.25 -10.55
N PHE A 242 -15.29 -23.43 -9.61
CA PHE A 242 -15.75 -23.82 -8.28
C PHE A 242 -17.28 -23.68 -8.12
N LEU A 243 -17.95 -22.98 -9.04
CA LEU A 243 -19.39 -22.75 -9.00
C LEU A 243 -20.17 -23.87 -9.72
N ARG A 244 -21.35 -24.20 -9.19
CA ARG A 244 -22.29 -25.15 -9.86
C ARG A 244 -22.97 -24.50 -11.06
N ALA A 245 -23.45 -23.27 -10.90
CA ALA A 245 -23.97 -22.44 -11.98
C ALA A 245 -22.86 -21.48 -12.42
N LYS A 246 -22.36 -21.68 -13.63
CA LYS A 246 -21.28 -20.86 -14.20
C LYS A 246 -21.85 -19.53 -14.69
N ILE A 247 -21.17 -18.44 -14.35
CA ILE A 247 -21.48 -17.10 -14.84
C ILE A 247 -20.97 -17.00 -16.27
N GLN A 248 -21.89 -16.83 -17.21
CA GLN A 248 -21.58 -16.67 -18.64
C GLN A 248 -21.18 -15.23 -18.95
N ASP A 249 -20.53 -15.00 -20.09
CA ASP A 249 -19.97 -13.68 -20.43
C ASP A 249 -21.02 -12.58 -20.49
N TRP A 250 -22.20 -12.88 -21.03
CA TRP A 250 -23.31 -11.94 -21.10
C TRP A 250 -23.96 -11.65 -19.74
N GLN A 251 -23.67 -12.47 -18.72
CA GLN A 251 -24.15 -12.28 -17.34
C GLN A 251 -23.12 -11.55 -16.47
N SER A 252 -21.87 -11.46 -16.91
CA SER A 252 -20.79 -10.84 -16.14
C SER A 252 -20.96 -9.32 -16.13
N VAL A 253 -20.99 -8.72 -14.94
CA VAL A 253 -21.07 -7.26 -14.76
C VAL A 253 -19.82 -6.55 -15.28
N HIS A 254 -18.70 -7.28 -15.38
CA HIS A 254 -17.42 -6.73 -15.84
C HIS A 254 -17.25 -6.80 -17.37
N GLN A 255 -18.10 -7.57 -18.07
CA GLN A 255 -18.01 -7.69 -19.52
C GLN A 255 -18.84 -6.60 -20.20
N SER A 256 -18.23 -5.90 -21.15
CA SER A 256 -18.90 -4.87 -21.95
C SER A 256 -19.07 -5.33 -23.39
N THR A 257 -20.22 -5.03 -23.99
CA THR A 257 -20.48 -5.25 -25.41
C THR A 257 -19.57 -4.40 -26.30
N HIS A 258 -19.27 -3.17 -25.88
CA HIS A 258 -18.48 -2.22 -26.65
C HIS A 258 -16.96 -2.33 -26.40
N ILE A 259 -16.59 -2.66 -25.16
CA ILE A 259 -15.20 -2.74 -24.70
C ILE A 259 -14.96 -4.14 -24.11
N PRO A 260 -14.97 -5.21 -24.92
CA PRO A 260 -14.89 -6.56 -24.41
C PRO A 260 -13.49 -6.86 -23.85
N ILE A 261 -13.43 -7.55 -22.71
CA ILE A 261 -12.19 -8.09 -22.16
C ILE A 261 -11.85 -9.37 -22.96
N PRO A 262 -10.67 -9.43 -23.58
CA PRO A 262 -10.30 -10.56 -24.44
C PRO A 262 -10.13 -11.84 -23.61
N LYS A 263 -10.60 -12.96 -24.18
CA LYS A 263 -10.29 -14.30 -23.70
C LYS A 263 -9.10 -14.86 -24.44
N PHE A 264 -8.24 -15.54 -23.69
CA PHE A 264 -7.07 -16.23 -24.23
C PHE A 264 -7.25 -17.74 -24.02
N PRO A 265 -6.69 -18.56 -24.92
CA PRO A 265 -6.72 -20.02 -24.75
C PRO A 265 -6.00 -20.43 -23.46
N SER A 266 -6.50 -21.47 -22.80
CA SER A 266 -5.89 -22.02 -21.59
C SER A 266 -4.53 -22.61 -21.92
N VAL A 267 -3.51 -22.19 -21.16
CA VAL A 267 -2.11 -22.67 -21.28
C VAL A 267 -1.83 -23.80 -20.28
N ASP A 268 -2.63 -23.88 -19.21
CA ASP A 268 -2.50 -24.82 -18.08
C ASP A 268 -3.92 -25.21 -17.59
N GLU A 269 -4.04 -26.00 -16.52
CA GLU A 269 -5.32 -26.31 -15.86
C GLU A 269 -5.97 -25.09 -15.18
N SER A 270 -5.34 -23.91 -15.21
CA SER A 270 -5.93 -22.62 -14.82
C SER A 270 -6.65 -21.98 -16.00
N ALA A 271 -7.85 -21.42 -15.77
CA ALA A 271 -8.62 -20.75 -16.83
C ALA A 271 -8.02 -19.38 -17.19
N THR A 272 -7.39 -18.71 -16.22
CA THR A 272 -6.89 -17.33 -16.33
C THR A 272 -5.49 -17.18 -15.75
N PHE A 273 -4.90 -15.99 -15.93
CA PHE A 273 -3.60 -15.66 -15.33
C PHE A 273 -3.64 -15.58 -13.80
N ILE A 274 -4.80 -15.26 -13.21
CA ILE A 274 -4.98 -15.21 -11.76
C ILE A 274 -4.86 -16.61 -11.16
N GLY A 275 -5.46 -17.61 -11.80
CA GLY A 275 -5.30 -19.01 -11.40
C GLY A 275 -3.84 -19.47 -11.45
N ARG A 276 -3.12 -19.11 -12.53
CA ARG A 276 -1.68 -19.43 -12.68
C ARG A 276 -0.84 -18.78 -11.59
N LEU A 277 -1.10 -17.50 -11.31
CA LEU A 277 -0.42 -16.77 -10.24
C LEU A 277 -0.67 -17.40 -8.87
N CYS A 278 -1.93 -17.72 -8.56
CA CYS A 278 -2.30 -18.34 -7.29
C CYS A 278 -1.64 -19.72 -7.10
N ARG A 279 -1.63 -20.55 -8.15
CA ARG A 279 -0.98 -21.87 -8.11
C ARG A 279 0.52 -21.76 -7.94
N GLU A 280 1.16 -20.81 -8.63
CA GLU A 280 2.60 -20.60 -8.47
C GLU A 280 2.93 -20.11 -7.06
N ILE A 281 2.15 -19.18 -6.49
CA ILE A 281 2.29 -18.73 -5.09
C ILE A 281 2.14 -19.92 -4.13
N LEU A 282 1.12 -20.76 -4.31
CA LEU A 282 0.93 -21.95 -3.48
C LEU A 282 2.08 -22.97 -3.65
N ARG A 283 2.64 -23.11 -4.85
CA ARG A 283 3.80 -23.98 -5.12
C ARG A 283 5.04 -23.51 -4.37
N ILE A 284 5.33 -22.21 -4.40
CA ILE A 284 6.54 -21.67 -3.75
C ILE A 284 6.41 -21.51 -2.24
N THR A 285 5.18 -21.47 -1.72
CA THR A 285 4.89 -21.37 -0.28
C THR A 285 4.61 -22.73 0.36
N ASP A 286 4.72 -23.83 -0.40
CA ASP A 286 4.74 -25.19 0.14
C ASP A 286 5.96 -25.33 1.09
N PRO A 287 5.85 -25.95 2.29
CA PRO A 287 6.90 -25.93 3.33
C PRO A 287 8.29 -26.47 2.93
N LYS A 288 8.45 -26.97 1.71
CA LYS A 288 9.72 -27.41 1.12
C LYS A 288 10.54 -26.28 0.48
N THR A 289 9.98 -25.08 0.30
CA THR A 289 10.68 -23.94 -0.29
C THR A 289 10.26 -22.62 0.38
N PRO A 290 11.21 -21.69 0.68
CA PRO A 290 10.86 -20.42 1.30
C PRO A 290 10.30 -19.37 0.32
N SER A 291 9.31 -18.66 0.85
CA SER A 291 8.33 -17.68 0.38
C SER A 291 8.75 -16.44 -0.44
N VAL A 292 7.78 -15.98 -1.26
CA VAL A 292 7.62 -14.63 -1.84
C VAL A 292 6.20 -14.13 -1.53
N HIS A 293 6.03 -12.83 -1.24
CA HIS A 293 4.76 -12.19 -0.86
C HIS A 293 4.20 -11.36 -2.02
N LEU A 294 2.91 -11.52 -2.35
CA LEU A 294 2.18 -10.70 -3.33
C LEU A 294 0.74 -10.46 -2.91
N ALA A 295 0.28 -9.22 -3.06
CA ALA A 295 -1.05 -8.78 -2.68
C ALA A 295 -1.96 -8.58 -3.90
N SER A 296 -3.18 -9.12 -3.82
CA SER A 296 -4.36 -8.57 -4.50
C SER A 296 -5.64 -9.09 -3.85
N THR A 297 -6.70 -8.28 -3.86
CA THR A 297 -8.06 -8.66 -3.39
C THR A 297 -8.66 -9.81 -4.20
N GLY A 298 -8.31 -9.91 -5.49
CA GLY A 298 -8.73 -10.99 -6.38
C GLY A 298 -8.23 -12.37 -5.96
N LEU A 299 -6.98 -12.44 -5.47
CA LEU A 299 -6.41 -13.68 -4.94
C LEU A 299 -7.12 -14.13 -3.65
N ASP A 300 -7.51 -13.20 -2.78
CA ASP A 300 -8.24 -13.53 -1.55
C ASP A 300 -9.58 -14.23 -1.85
N ARG A 301 -10.33 -13.73 -2.82
CA ARG A 301 -11.59 -14.35 -3.28
C ARG A 301 -11.37 -15.75 -3.85
N LEU A 302 -10.34 -15.94 -4.67
CA LEU A 302 -10.00 -17.25 -5.21
C LEU A 302 -9.60 -18.24 -4.10
N LEU A 303 -8.77 -17.80 -3.15
CA LEU A 303 -8.37 -18.60 -1.99
C LEU A 303 -9.59 -19.01 -1.14
N CYS A 304 -10.61 -18.15 -0.99
CA CYS A 304 -11.87 -18.52 -0.34
C CYS A 304 -12.55 -19.72 -1.02
N PHE A 305 -12.69 -19.71 -2.34
CA PHE A 305 -13.30 -20.82 -3.08
C PHE A 305 -12.46 -22.10 -3.01
N MET A 306 -11.12 -21.96 -3.04
CA MET A 306 -10.21 -23.10 -2.86
C MET A 306 -10.36 -23.73 -1.47
N ILE A 307 -10.45 -22.91 -0.41
CA ILE A 307 -10.73 -23.37 0.95
C ILE A 307 -12.08 -24.08 1.03
N VAL A 308 -13.14 -23.52 0.43
CA VAL A 308 -14.47 -24.17 0.38
C VAL A 308 -14.38 -25.56 -0.25
N LYS A 309 -13.73 -25.67 -1.41
CA LYS A 309 -13.56 -26.95 -2.12
C LYS A 309 -12.75 -27.96 -1.30
N GLU A 310 -11.64 -27.51 -0.71
CA GLU A 310 -10.79 -28.39 0.11
C GLU A 310 -11.51 -28.85 1.38
N LEU A 311 -12.26 -27.99 2.05
CA LEU A 311 -13.07 -28.37 3.21
C LEU A 311 -14.20 -29.35 2.81
N GLN A 312 -14.85 -29.17 1.66
CA GLN A 312 -15.85 -30.12 1.15
C GLN A 312 -15.23 -31.49 0.82
N ASN A 313 -14.05 -31.50 0.20
CA ASN A 313 -13.29 -32.72 -0.06
C ASN A 313 -12.90 -33.41 1.24
N PHE A 314 -12.44 -32.64 2.22
CA PHE A 314 -12.08 -33.11 3.56
C PHE A 314 -13.28 -33.75 4.28
N LEU A 315 -14.46 -33.13 4.24
CA LEU A 315 -15.68 -33.73 4.82
C LEU A 315 -16.05 -35.04 4.12
N THR A 316 -15.93 -35.09 2.80
CA THR A 316 -16.19 -36.29 2.00
C THR A 316 -15.20 -37.40 2.36
N MET A 317 -13.93 -37.05 2.57
CA MET A 317 -12.88 -37.96 3.02
C MET A 317 -13.17 -38.50 4.42
N ILE A 318 -13.53 -37.66 5.39
CA ILE A 318 -13.93 -38.12 6.73
C ILE A 318 -15.11 -39.10 6.63
N GLN A 319 -16.14 -38.77 5.85
CA GLN A 319 -17.32 -39.62 5.73
C GLN A 319 -17.02 -40.96 5.05
N ARG A 320 -16.21 -40.97 3.99
CA ARG A 320 -15.95 -42.18 3.19
C ARG A 320 -14.84 -43.05 3.76
N THR A 321 -13.81 -42.45 4.33
CA THR A 321 -12.60 -43.16 4.77
C THR A 321 -12.60 -43.42 6.26
N ILE A 322 -13.03 -42.45 7.08
CA ILE A 322 -12.94 -42.55 8.55
C ILE A 322 -14.22 -43.15 9.15
N LEU A 323 -15.39 -42.59 8.81
CA LEU A 323 -16.65 -42.97 9.45
C LEU A 323 -17.28 -44.27 8.89
N ARG A 324 -16.85 -44.74 7.73
CA ARG A 324 -17.27 -46.05 7.18
C ARG A 324 -16.43 -47.21 7.70
N ASP A 325 -15.22 -46.96 8.19
CA ASP A 325 -14.36 -48.00 8.76
C ASP A 325 -14.79 -48.30 10.20
N LYS A 326 -15.51 -49.41 10.37
CA LYS A 326 -16.03 -49.84 11.68
C LYS A 326 -14.91 -50.01 12.72
N ALA A 327 -13.74 -50.50 12.32
CA ALA A 327 -12.63 -50.71 13.26
C ALA A 327 -12.10 -49.36 13.79
N VAL A 328 -12.04 -48.33 12.95
CA VAL A 328 -11.62 -46.98 13.36
C VAL A 328 -12.68 -46.31 14.24
N VAL A 329 -13.96 -46.48 13.90
CA VAL A 329 -15.08 -45.95 14.71
C VAL A 329 -15.14 -46.60 16.09
N ASP A 330 -14.91 -47.92 16.18
CA ASP A 330 -14.86 -48.63 17.46
C ASP A 330 -13.70 -48.12 18.34
N VAL A 331 -12.56 -47.77 17.74
CA VAL A 331 -11.44 -47.11 18.46
C VAL A 331 -11.87 -45.73 19.00
N PHE A 332 -12.60 -44.91 18.24
CA PHE A 332 -13.09 -43.62 18.74
C PHE A 332 -14.13 -43.77 19.85
N LYS A 333 -14.99 -44.78 19.76
CA LYS A 333 -15.99 -45.07 20.79
C LYS A 333 -15.32 -45.53 22.08
N ALA A 334 -14.33 -46.42 21.99
CA ALA A 334 -13.52 -46.83 23.12
C ALA A 334 -12.78 -45.63 23.73
N MET A 335 -12.19 -44.78 22.89
CA MET A 335 -11.52 -43.57 23.36
C MET A 335 -12.47 -42.65 24.10
N LEU A 336 -13.69 -42.40 23.58
CA LEU A 336 -14.71 -41.58 24.22
C LEU A 336 -15.07 -42.10 25.62
N SER A 337 -15.14 -43.41 25.81
CA SER A 337 -15.40 -43.99 27.13
C SER A 337 -14.25 -43.77 28.11
N VAL A 338 -13.00 -43.75 27.64
CA VAL A 338 -11.82 -43.58 28.48
C VAL A 338 -11.61 -42.13 28.90
N VAL A 339 -11.91 -41.16 28.02
CA VAL A 339 -11.79 -39.72 28.35
C VAL A 339 -12.97 -39.18 29.16
N ASN A 340 -14.05 -39.94 29.30
CA ASN A 340 -15.19 -39.53 30.12
C ASN A 340 -15.03 -40.01 31.57
N PRO A 341 -15.19 -39.12 32.58
CA PRO A 341 -15.56 -37.71 32.46
C PRO A 341 -14.40 -36.80 32.01
N ILE A 342 -14.67 -35.84 31.12
CA ILE A 342 -13.65 -34.93 30.52
C ILE A 342 -12.93 -34.07 31.58
N GLN A 343 -13.58 -33.81 32.71
CA GLN A 343 -12.96 -33.07 33.82
C GLN A 343 -12.00 -33.93 34.66
N GLY A 344 -12.08 -35.26 34.57
CA GLY A 344 -11.22 -36.19 35.31
C GLY A 344 -9.84 -36.39 34.66
N ILE A 345 -9.00 -37.20 35.31
CA ILE A 345 -7.65 -37.56 34.85
C ILE A 345 -7.66 -38.97 34.26
N VAL A 346 -6.93 -39.18 33.15
CA VAL A 346 -6.78 -40.51 32.53
C VAL A 346 -5.59 -41.24 33.16
N ALA A 347 -5.85 -42.37 33.81
CA ALA A 347 -4.80 -43.23 34.36
C ALA A 347 -3.96 -43.87 33.23
N ASN A 348 -2.63 -43.95 33.41
CA ASN A 348 -1.71 -44.46 32.39
C ASN A 348 -1.79 -43.71 31.04
N ALA A 349 -2.06 -42.41 31.09
CA ALA A 349 -2.28 -41.52 29.94
C ALA A 349 -1.29 -41.74 28.79
N SER A 350 0.04 -41.69 29.03
CA SER A 350 1.03 -41.87 27.95
C SER A 350 0.83 -43.15 27.14
N LYS A 351 0.54 -44.28 27.80
CA LYS A 351 0.35 -45.59 27.13
C LYS A 351 -0.99 -45.66 26.40
N VAL A 352 -2.05 -45.12 27.01
CA VAL A 352 -3.40 -45.09 26.43
C VAL A 352 -3.43 -44.26 25.15
N TYR A 353 -2.89 -43.04 25.21
CA TYR A 353 -2.83 -42.13 24.06
C TYR A 353 -1.93 -42.69 22.96
N ALA A 354 -0.72 -43.16 23.29
CA ALA A 354 0.19 -43.76 22.31
C ALA A 354 -0.40 -44.99 21.61
N SER A 355 -1.07 -45.88 22.36
CA SER A 355 -1.74 -47.06 21.78
C SER A 355 -2.87 -46.67 20.82
N THR A 356 -3.64 -45.64 21.16
CA THR A 356 -4.76 -45.16 20.34
C THR A 356 -4.26 -44.44 19.08
N VAL A 357 -3.20 -43.64 19.19
CA VAL A 357 -2.53 -42.99 18.05
C VAL A 357 -2.00 -44.04 17.08
N ALA A 358 -1.33 -45.09 17.58
CA ALA A 358 -0.82 -46.18 16.74
C ALA A 358 -1.93 -46.88 15.93
N LYS A 359 -3.10 -47.12 16.54
CA LYS A 359 -4.27 -47.71 15.86
C LYS A 359 -4.90 -46.80 14.81
N THR A 360 -4.66 -45.50 14.87
CA THR A 360 -5.24 -44.49 13.97
C THR A 360 -4.22 -43.90 12.98
N GLN A 361 -2.98 -44.39 12.96
CA GLN A 361 -1.93 -43.79 12.12
C GLN A 361 -2.25 -43.76 10.62
N LYS A 362 -2.98 -44.76 10.11
CA LYS A 362 -3.33 -44.90 8.69
C LYS A 362 -4.20 -43.76 8.14
N ILE A 363 -4.94 -43.05 8.98
CA ILE A 363 -5.85 -41.97 8.55
C ILE A 363 -5.18 -40.59 8.52
N TRP A 364 -4.02 -40.42 9.18
CA TRP A 364 -3.44 -39.10 9.38
C TRP A 364 -2.72 -38.51 8.18
N GLY A 365 -2.27 -39.31 7.20
CA GLY A 365 -1.58 -38.80 6.01
C GLY A 365 -2.44 -37.83 5.18
N ALA A 366 -3.57 -38.32 4.65
CA ALA A 366 -4.50 -37.52 3.86
C ALA A 366 -5.16 -36.40 4.68
N TYR A 367 -5.41 -36.65 5.97
CA TYR A 367 -5.96 -35.66 6.90
C TYR A 367 -4.99 -34.49 7.08
N GLN A 368 -3.71 -34.79 7.33
CA GLN A 368 -2.67 -33.78 7.51
C GLN A 368 -2.48 -32.94 6.25
N GLU A 369 -2.40 -33.57 5.08
CA GLU A 369 -2.26 -32.86 3.80
C GLU A 369 -3.40 -31.84 3.58
N SER A 370 -4.64 -32.26 3.83
CA SER A 370 -5.81 -31.38 3.66
C SER A 370 -5.78 -30.19 4.63
N ILE A 371 -5.46 -30.45 5.91
CA ILE A 371 -5.42 -29.40 6.94
C ILE A 371 -4.29 -28.40 6.70
N MET A 372 -3.11 -28.87 6.31
CA MET A 372 -1.98 -27.98 6.01
C MET A 372 -2.26 -27.12 4.78
N LYS A 373 -2.89 -27.67 3.72
CA LYS A 373 -3.34 -26.87 2.57
C LYS A 373 -4.29 -25.76 2.98
N VAL A 374 -5.30 -26.07 3.80
CA VAL A 374 -6.23 -25.07 4.34
C VAL A 374 -5.47 -24.00 5.15
N GLY A 375 -4.56 -24.43 6.02
CA GLY A 375 -3.74 -23.52 6.82
C GLY A 375 -2.84 -22.60 6.01
N GLN A 376 -2.16 -23.14 5.00
CA GLN A 376 -1.32 -22.37 4.08
C GLN A 376 -2.16 -21.29 3.36
N MET A 377 -3.34 -21.65 2.84
CA MET A 377 -4.24 -20.69 2.21
C MET A 377 -4.69 -19.61 3.21
N GLN A 378 -4.95 -19.95 4.47
CA GLN A 378 -5.32 -18.97 5.50
C GLN A 378 -4.18 -18.02 5.86
N ILE A 379 -2.94 -18.50 5.93
CA ILE A 379 -1.77 -17.64 6.13
C ILE A 379 -1.69 -16.62 5.00
N LEU A 380 -1.81 -17.07 3.75
CA LEU A 380 -1.80 -16.18 2.59
C LEU A 380 -2.92 -15.13 2.67
N ARG A 381 -4.14 -15.54 3.04
CA ARG A 381 -5.25 -14.58 3.24
C ARG A 381 -4.96 -13.56 4.35
N GLN A 382 -4.34 -13.97 5.46
CA GLN A 382 -3.93 -13.05 6.52
C GLN A 382 -2.86 -12.07 6.06
N GLN A 383 -1.87 -12.54 5.28
CA GLN A 383 -0.83 -11.66 4.72
C GLN A 383 -1.42 -10.67 3.71
N ILE A 384 -2.33 -11.11 2.84
CA ILE A 384 -3.04 -10.23 1.91
C ILE A 384 -3.84 -9.17 2.67
N ALA A 385 -4.60 -9.57 3.71
CA ALA A 385 -5.36 -8.63 4.52
C ALA A 385 -4.46 -7.61 5.23
N ASN A 386 -3.31 -8.04 5.77
CA ASN A 386 -2.35 -7.15 6.42
C ASN A 386 -1.74 -6.14 5.44
N GLU A 387 -1.34 -6.58 4.25
CA GLU A 387 -0.77 -5.71 3.22
C GLU A 387 -1.80 -4.69 2.71
N LEU A 388 -3.04 -5.14 2.45
CA LEU A 388 -4.14 -4.24 2.08
C LEU A 388 -4.42 -3.21 3.17
N ASN A 389 -4.41 -3.61 4.45
CA ASN A 389 -4.59 -2.71 5.58
C ASN A 389 -3.47 -1.67 5.66
N TYR A 390 -2.23 -2.09 5.44
CA TYR A 390 -1.06 -1.22 5.46
C TYR A 390 -1.09 -0.20 4.32
N SER A 391 -1.29 -0.66 3.08
CA SER A 391 -1.41 0.22 1.90
C SER A 391 -2.60 1.17 2.04
N CYS A 392 -3.77 0.70 2.47
CA CYS A 392 -4.94 1.55 2.67
C CYS A 392 -4.69 2.69 3.70
N LYS A 393 -3.98 2.39 4.79
CA LYS A 393 -3.61 3.41 5.79
C LYS A 393 -2.58 4.40 5.29
N PHE A 394 -1.68 3.98 4.40
CA PHE A 394 -0.66 4.83 3.81
C PHE A 394 -1.24 5.73 2.71
N ASP A 395 -1.95 5.13 1.74
CA ASP A 395 -2.47 5.81 0.55
C ASP A 395 -3.75 6.61 0.84
N SER A 396 -4.55 6.22 1.84
CA SER A 396 -5.88 6.79 2.11
C SER A 396 -6.21 6.84 3.60
N LYS A 397 -5.32 7.45 4.39
CA LYS A 397 -5.42 7.56 5.86
C LYS A 397 -6.79 8.00 6.37
N HIS A 398 -7.37 9.05 5.78
CA HIS A 398 -8.66 9.59 6.24
C HIS A 398 -9.82 8.63 5.99
N LEU A 399 -9.85 7.97 4.82
CA LEU A 399 -10.88 7.00 4.49
C LEU A 399 -10.75 5.74 5.37
N ALA A 400 -9.52 5.27 5.60
CA ALA A 400 -9.25 4.15 6.49
C ALA A 400 -9.73 4.44 7.92
N ALA A 401 -9.43 5.63 8.44
CA ALA A 401 -9.87 6.06 9.78
C ALA A 401 -11.41 6.19 9.87
N ALA A 402 -12.05 6.77 8.85
CA ALA A 402 -13.51 6.89 8.79
C ALA A 402 -14.18 5.52 8.77
N LEU A 403 -13.68 4.60 7.95
CA LEU A 403 -14.21 3.23 7.84
C LEU A 403 -14.00 2.44 9.14
N GLU A 404 -12.85 2.57 9.80
CA GLU A 404 -12.58 1.93 11.08
C GLU A 404 -13.48 2.47 12.20
N ASN A 405 -13.69 3.79 12.25
CA ASN A 405 -14.60 4.42 13.21
C ASN A 405 -16.06 4.03 12.96
N LEU A 406 -16.49 3.98 11.70
CA LEU A 406 -17.84 3.54 11.33
C LEU A 406 -18.08 2.09 11.78
N ASN A 407 -17.12 1.19 11.54
CA ASN A 407 -17.22 -0.20 11.98
C ASN A 407 -17.29 -0.32 13.51
N LYS A 408 -16.45 0.44 14.25
CA LYS A 408 -16.48 0.44 15.72
C LYS A 408 -17.81 0.97 16.27
N SER A 409 -18.31 2.08 15.72
CA SER A 409 -19.61 2.65 16.11
C SER A 409 -20.74 1.66 15.85
N LEU A 410 -20.79 1.07 14.65
CA LEU A 410 -21.84 0.13 14.29
C LEU A 410 -21.84 -1.12 15.18
N LEU A 411 -20.65 -1.66 15.50
CA LEU A 411 -20.55 -2.79 16.42
C LEU A 411 -20.98 -2.42 17.85
N ALA A 412 -20.66 -1.21 18.32
CA ALA A 412 -21.10 -0.72 19.61
C ALA A 412 -22.62 -0.53 19.68
N ASP A 413 -23.24 -0.01 18.62
CA ASP A 413 -24.70 0.15 18.52
C ASP A 413 -25.41 -1.23 18.52
N ILE A 414 -24.84 -2.20 17.80
CA ILE A 414 -25.33 -3.59 17.79
C ILE A 414 -25.22 -4.21 19.20
N GLU A 415 -24.09 -4.05 19.87
CA GLU A 415 -23.90 -4.57 21.23
C GLU A 415 -24.86 -3.90 22.22
N ALA A 416 -25.07 -2.60 22.10
CA ALA A 416 -26.05 -1.85 22.90
C ALA A 416 -27.47 -2.37 22.68
N HIS A 417 -27.86 -2.69 21.44
CA HIS A 417 -29.17 -3.31 21.15
C HIS A 417 -29.35 -4.69 21.82
N TYR A 418 -28.29 -5.51 21.87
CA TYR A 418 -28.37 -6.81 22.57
C TYR A 418 -28.52 -6.65 24.09
N GLN A 419 -28.07 -5.53 24.66
CA GLN A 419 -28.27 -5.20 26.08
C GLN A 419 -29.64 -4.57 26.32
N ASP A 420 -30.09 -3.70 25.41
CA ASP A 420 -31.39 -3.02 25.43
C ASP A 420 -32.09 -3.12 24.05
N PRO A 421 -33.08 -4.02 23.91
CA PRO A 421 -33.79 -4.22 22.65
C PRO A 421 -34.56 -2.99 22.12
N SER A 422 -34.68 -1.91 22.91
CA SER A 422 -35.31 -0.65 22.46
C SER A 422 -34.41 0.20 21.54
N LEU A 423 -33.11 -0.06 21.54
CA LEU A 423 -32.13 0.64 20.71
C LEU A 423 -32.17 0.16 19.24
N PRO A 424 -31.69 0.97 18.27
CA PRO A 424 -31.81 0.63 16.85
C PRO A 424 -30.88 -0.52 16.44
N TYR A 425 -31.42 -1.47 15.67
CA TYR A 425 -30.67 -2.55 15.01
C TYR A 425 -30.94 -2.52 13.50
N PRO A 426 -29.93 -2.74 12.64
CA PRO A 426 -30.14 -2.82 11.19
C PRO A 426 -31.10 -3.98 10.85
N LYS A 427 -32.28 -3.65 10.31
CA LYS A 427 -33.26 -4.65 9.86
C LYS A 427 -32.66 -5.57 8.78
N GLU A 428 -33.20 -6.78 8.61
CA GLU A 428 -32.72 -7.75 7.61
C GLU A 428 -32.74 -7.21 6.17
N ASP A 429 -33.65 -6.27 5.89
CA ASP A 429 -33.80 -5.62 4.58
C ASP A 429 -32.73 -4.54 4.32
N ASN A 430 -31.91 -4.20 5.32
CA ASN A 430 -30.92 -3.14 5.23
C ASN A 430 -29.58 -3.70 4.70
N THR A 431 -29.11 -3.17 3.57
CA THR A 431 -27.85 -3.59 2.94
C THR A 431 -26.61 -3.05 3.64
N LEU A 432 -26.75 -2.16 4.63
CA LEU A 432 -25.63 -1.49 5.30
C LEU A 432 -24.53 -2.45 5.76
N LEU A 433 -24.90 -3.56 6.42
CA LEU A 433 -23.93 -4.55 6.90
C LEU A 433 -23.20 -5.24 5.75
N TYR A 434 -23.90 -5.51 4.64
CA TYR A 434 -23.33 -6.12 3.45
C TYR A 434 -22.34 -5.18 2.78
N ASP A 435 -22.74 -3.92 2.56
CA ASP A 435 -21.95 -2.90 1.88
C ASP A 435 -20.69 -2.53 2.68
N ILE A 436 -20.84 -2.30 4.00
CA ILE A 436 -19.70 -2.03 4.88
C ILE A 436 -18.74 -3.22 4.94
N THR A 437 -19.25 -4.46 4.98
CA THR A 437 -18.39 -5.65 4.97
C THR A 437 -17.54 -5.71 3.71
N ALA A 438 -18.11 -5.42 2.53
CA ALA A 438 -17.35 -5.39 1.29
C ALA A 438 -16.22 -4.35 1.33
N HIS A 439 -16.48 -3.15 1.88
CA HIS A 439 -15.46 -2.12 2.05
C HIS A 439 -14.39 -2.49 3.09
N LEU A 440 -14.77 -3.10 4.21
CA LEU A 440 -13.84 -3.59 5.24
C LEU A 440 -12.94 -4.71 4.70
N GLU A 441 -13.50 -5.63 3.90
CA GLU A 441 -12.72 -6.67 3.23
C GLU A 441 -11.72 -6.05 2.23
N ALA A 442 -12.15 -5.08 1.42
CA ALA A 442 -11.27 -4.36 0.48
C ALA A 442 -10.15 -3.58 1.17
N ALA A 443 -10.42 -2.99 2.34
CA ALA A 443 -9.44 -2.27 3.15
C ALA A 443 -8.57 -3.18 4.04
N GLY A 444 -8.75 -4.51 3.98
CA GLY A 444 -8.02 -5.44 4.85
C GLY A 444 -8.36 -5.31 6.34
N ILE A 445 -9.50 -4.71 6.69
CA ILE A 445 -9.98 -4.54 8.08
C ILE A 445 -10.92 -5.71 8.44
N HIS A 446 -10.40 -6.93 8.37
CA HIS A 446 -11.15 -8.13 8.73
C HIS A 446 -10.21 -9.24 9.24
N ASN A 447 -10.75 -10.26 9.91
CA ASN A 447 -9.98 -11.46 10.27
C ASN A 447 -10.42 -12.65 9.40
N PRO A 448 -9.60 -13.10 8.43
CA PRO A 448 -9.90 -14.23 7.56
C PRO A 448 -10.30 -15.52 8.29
N LEU A 449 -9.77 -15.75 9.50
CA LEU A 449 -10.02 -16.94 10.32
C LEU A 449 -11.43 -16.98 10.91
N ASN A 450 -12.12 -15.83 10.98
CA ASN A 450 -13.48 -15.78 11.51
C ASN A 450 -14.53 -16.11 10.44
N LYS A 451 -14.15 -16.22 9.16
CA LYS A 451 -15.07 -16.50 8.05
C LYS A 451 -15.57 -17.94 8.09
N ILE A 452 -16.88 -18.10 7.91
CA ILE A 452 -17.54 -19.40 7.72
C ILE A 452 -17.61 -19.67 6.21
N TYR A 453 -16.94 -20.74 5.77
CA TYR A 453 -16.85 -21.14 4.37
C TYR A 453 -17.93 -22.16 4.00
N ILE A 454 -18.28 -23.06 4.92
CA ILE A 454 -19.20 -24.16 4.66
C ILE A 454 -20.22 -24.33 5.77
N THR A 455 -21.44 -24.69 5.40
CA THR A 455 -22.45 -25.18 6.33
C THR A 455 -22.25 -26.67 6.55
N THR A 456 -22.08 -27.09 7.79
CA THR A 456 -21.75 -28.49 8.14
C THR A 456 -22.93 -29.21 8.76
N LYS A 457 -23.12 -30.49 8.41
CA LYS A 457 -24.01 -31.39 9.15
C LYS A 457 -23.29 -31.90 10.41
N ARG A 458 -24.08 -32.33 11.40
CA ARG A 458 -23.55 -32.94 12.64
C ARG A 458 -22.62 -34.10 12.29
N LEU A 459 -21.34 -33.97 12.63
CA LEU A 459 -20.34 -35.02 12.46
C LEU A 459 -20.13 -35.76 13.79
N PRO A 460 -20.40 -37.08 13.86
CA PRO A 460 -20.17 -37.85 15.07
C PRO A 460 -18.66 -37.95 15.36
N TYR A 461 -18.31 -37.96 16.64
CA TYR A 461 -16.92 -38.06 17.14
C TYR A 461 -15.96 -36.96 16.68
N PHE A 462 -16.46 -35.86 16.09
CA PHE A 462 -15.63 -34.79 15.54
C PHE A 462 -14.59 -34.22 16.53
N PRO A 463 -14.91 -33.88 17.81
CA PRO A 463 -13.90 -33.41 18.75
C PRO A 463 -12.79 -34.42 19.03
N ILE A 464 -13.14 -35.71 19.09
CA ILE A 464 -12.18 -36.80 19.36
C ILE A 464 -11.26 -36.99 18.17
N ILE A 465 -11.79 -36.96 16.94
CA ILE A 465 -10.99 -37.10 15.71
C ILE A 465 -9.93 -35.98 15.66
N ASN A 466 -10.35 -34.73 15.88
CA ASN A 466 -9.44 -33.58 15.88
C ASN A 466 -8.42 -33.65 17.03
N PHE A 467 -8.86 -34.08 18.22
CA PHE A 467 -7.99 -34.27 19.39
C PHE A 467 -6.92 -35.34 19.12
N LEU A 468 -7.34 -36.53 18.65
CA LEU A 468 -6.44 -37.63 18.30
C LEU A 468 -5.46 -37.26 17.19
N PHE A 469 -5.91 -36.45 16.22
CA PHE A 469 -5.04 -35.92 15.18
C PHE A 469 -3.94 -35.03 15.75
N ILE A 470 -4.26 -34.05 16.61
CA ILE A 470 -3.25 -33.17 17.22
C ILE A 470 -2.23 -33.98 18.02
N ILE A 471 -2.67 -34.86 18.92
CA ILE A 471 -1.75 -35.66 19.73
C ILE A 471 -0.89 -36.62 18.89
N ALA A 472 -1.34 -37.01 17.69
CA ALA A 472 -0.53 -37.82 16.77
C ALA A 472 0.59 -37.01 16.10
N GLN A 473 0.47 -35.68 16.04
CA GLN A 473 1.50 -34.79 15.47
C GLN A 473 2.49 -34.29 16.52
N LEU A 474 2.09 -34.15 17.79
CA LEU A 474 2.94 -33.63 18.87
C LEU A 474 4.31 -34.34 18.98
N PRO A 475 4.41 -35.69 18.92
CA PRO A 475 5.69 -36.40 19.04
C PRO A 475 6.67 -36.13 17.89
N LYS A 476 6.18 -35.61 16.75
CA LYS A 476 7.00 -35.24 15.58
C LYS A 476 7.56 -33.83 15.68
N LEU A 477 7.09 -33.06 16.66
CA LEU A 477 7.43 -31.66 16.83
C LEU A 477 8.40 -31.46 18.00
N GLN A 478 9.15 -30.38 17.94
CA GLN A 478 10.07 -29.94 18.97
C GLN A 478 10.09 -28.42 19.01
N TYR A 479 10.15 -27.86 20.21
CA TYR A 479 10.29 -26.42 20.39
C TYR A 479 11.75 -25.99 20.18
N SER A 480 11.96 -25.01 19.30
CA SER A 480 13.23 -24.34 19.03
C SER A 480 13.17 -22.87 19.47
N LYS A 481 14.21 -22.40 20.17
CA LYS A 481 14.29 -21.04 20.73
C LYS A 481 14.18 -19.93 19.68
N ASN A 482 14.67 -20.18 18.47
CA ASN A 482 14.78 -19.17 17.41
C ASN A 482 13.63 -19.22 16.40
N GLN A 483 12.99 -20.38 16.26
CA GLN A 483 12.01 -20.65 15.19
C GLN A 483 10.62 -21.08 15.73
N GLY A 484 10.45 -21.18 17.05
CA GLY A 484 9.22 -21.68 17.66
C GLY A 484 9.10 -23.21 17.50
N MET A 485 7.88 -23.71 17.32
CA MET A 485 7.64 -25.13 17.10
C MET A 485 8.11 -25.57 15.71
N THR A 486 9.06 -26.50 15.66
CA THR A 486 9.65 -27.06 14.43
C THR A 486 9.54 -28.58 14.39
N CYS A 487 9.68 -29.19 13.22
CA CYS A 487 9.76 -30.65 13.11
C CYS A 487 11.05 -31.21 13.71
N ARG A 488 10.96 -32.38 14.34
CA ARG A 488 12.13 -33.12 14.84
C ARG A 488 13.02 -33.64 13.72
N LYS A 489 12.41 -34.00 12.58
CA LYS A 489 13.11 -34.43 11.37
C LYS A 489 12.73 -33.53 10.21
N ALA A 490 13.72 -33.09 9.43
CA ALA A 490 13.49 -32.29 8.23
C ALA A 490 12.66 -33.03 7.14
N THR A 491 12.56 -34.36 7.22
CA THR A 491 11.73 -35.19 6.32
C THR A 491 10.27 -35.26 6.72
N ASP A 492 9.90 -34.83 7.92
CA ASP A 492 8.51 -34.89 8.37
C ASP A 492 7.70 -33.78 7.68
N PRO A 493 6.58 -34.11 7.01
CA PRO A 493 5.84 -33.15 6.20
C PRO A 493 4.94 -32.24 7.04
N VAL A 494 5.26 -31.97 8.30
CA VAL A 494 4.44 -31.14 9.19
C VAL A 494 5.02 -29.73 9.24
N ASP A 495 4.19 -28.71 9.15
CA ASP A 495 4.58 -27.33 9.45
C ASP A 495 3.60 -26.76 10.48
N TRP A 496 4.12 -26.14 11.54
CA TRP A 496 3.34 -25.78 12.71
C TRP A 496 2.31 -24.67 12.43
N PRO A 497 2.68 -23.51 11.85
CA PRO A 497 1.70 -22.45 11.60
C PRO A 497 0.56 -22.89 10.64
N PRO A 498 0.83 -23.55 9.49
CA PRO A 498 -0.24 -24.09 8.66
C PRO A 498 -1.11 -25.13 9.39
N LEU A 499 -0.51 -26.03 10.19
CA LEU A 499 -1.28 -27.02 10.95
C LEU A 499 -2.26 -26.34 11.92
N VAL A 500 -1.78 -25.38 12.70
CA VAL A 500 -2.60 -24.65 13.68
C VAL A 500 -3.72 -23.90 12.96
N LEU A 501 -3.41 -23.08 11.96
CA LEU A 501 -4.40 -22.25 11.27
C LEU A 501 -5.42 -23.08 10.48
N GLY A 502 -5.01 -24.22 9.92
CA GLY A 502 -5.90 -25.19 9.29
C GLY A 502 -6.89 -25.79 10.30
N MET A 503 -6.42 -26.17 11.48
CA MET A 503 -7.25 -26.71 12.56
C MET A 503 -8.20 -25.65 13.14
N LEU A 504 -7.74 -24.43 13.36
CA LEU A 504 -8.58 -23.31 13.79
C LEU A 504 -9.71 -23.06 12.79
N THR A 505 -9.36 -23.01 11.51
CA THR A 505 -10.32 -22.81 10.42
C THR A 505 -11.35 -23.92 10.42
N LEU A 506 -10.92 -25.18 10.51
CA LEU A 506 -11.82 -26.33 10.53
C LEU A 506 -12.77 -26.28 11.72
N LEU A 507 -12.26 -26.07 12.94
CA LEU A 507 -13.06 -26.01 14.17
C LEU A 507 -14.11 -24.89 14.10
N LYS A 508 -13.78 -23.76 13.47
CA LYS A 508 -14.70 -22.63 13.29
C LYS A 508 -15.89 -22.94 12.36
N GLN A 509 -15.76 -23.91 11.45
CA GLN A 509 -16.85 -24.31 10.53
C GLN A 509 -17.96 -25.13 11.20
N PHE A 510 -17.75 -25.53 12.46
CA PHE A 510 -18.68 -26.32 13.24
C PHE A 510 -19.23 -25.49 14.40
N HIS A 511 -20.33 -25.98 14.99
CA HIS A 511 -20.92 -25.36 16.17
C HIS A 511 -19.89 -25.22 17.32
N SER A 512 -19.87 -24.06 17.99
CA SER A 512 -18.91 -23.70 19.05
C SER A 512 -18.75 -24.75 20.14
N ARG A 513 -19.83 -25.46 20.49
CA ARG A 513 -19.83 -26.62 21.41
C ARG A 513 -18.75 -27.66 21.09
N TYR A 514 -18.50 -27.95 19.81
CA TYR A 514 -17.46 -28.91 19.42
C TYR A 514 -16.05 -28.40 19.74
N THR A 515 -15.83 -27.11 19.53
CA THR A 515 -14.58 -26.43 19.88
C THR A 515 -14.35 -26.45 21.38
N HIS A 516 -15.38 -26.15 22.19
CA HIS A 516 -15.28 -26.27 23.65
C HIS A 516 -14.93 -27.70 24.10
N GLN A 517 -15.57 -28.72 23.51
CA GLN A 517 -15.25 -30.11 23.82
C GLN A 517 -13.82 -30.49 23.42
N PHE A 518 -13.36 -30.04 22.26
CA PHE A 518 -11.99 -30.26 21.80
C PHE A 518 -10.94 -29.58 22.73
N MET A 519 -11.17 -28.33 23.12
CA MET A 519 -10.30 -27.61 24.06
C MET A 519 -10.25 -28.31 25.43
N ALA A 520 -11.39 -28.82 25.91
CA ALA A 520 -11.46 -29.59 27.15
C ALA A 520 -10.69 -30.92 27.07
N LEU A 521 -10.69 -31.60 25.93
CA LEU A 521 -9.90 -32.82 25.71
C LEU A 521 -8.38 -32.52 25.72
N ILE A 522 -7.95 -31.41 25.10
CA ILE A 522 -6.54 -30.97 25.19
C ILE A 522 -6.17 -30.65 26.64
N GLY A 523 -7.04 -29.95 27.37
CA GLY A 523 -6.80 -29.65 28.79
C GLY A 523 -6.72 -30.90 29.66
N GLN A 524 -7.54 -31.92 29.38
CA GLN A 524 -7.46 -33.23 30.04
C GLN A 524 -6.14 -33.95 29.72
N PHE A 525 -5.69 -33.90 28.47
CA PHE A 525 -4.41 -34.48 28.06
C PHE A 525 -3.24 -33.85 28.82
N ILE A 526 -3.17 -32.52 28.87
CA ILE A 526 -2.13 -31.78 29.60
C ILE A 526 -2.12 -32.18 31.08
N ARG A 527 -3.28 -32.11 31.74
CA ARG A 527 -3.41 -32.47 33.17
C ARG A 527 -3.02 -33.93 33.43
N SER A 528 -3.44 -34.85 32.56
CA SER A 528 -3.20 -36.28 32.76
C SER A 528 -1.74 -36.68 32.53
N ILE A 529 -1.04 -36.07 31.57
CA ILE A 529 0.39 -36.32 31.36
C ILE A 529 1.21 -35.67 32.48
N MET A 530 0.84 -34.45 32.92
CA MET A 530 1.55 -33.79 34.00
C MET A 530 1.45 -34.54 35.34
N GLU A 531 0.29 -35.08 35.67
CA GLU A 531 0.10 -35.90 36.89
C GLU A 531 1.06 -37.10 36.93
N GLN A 532 1.34 -37.72 35.77
CA GLN A 532 2.28 -38.84 35.67
C GLN A 532 3.74 -38.41 35.89
N CYS A 533 4.09 -37.18 35.52
CA CYS A 533 5.44 -36.64 35.67
C CYS A 533 5.78 -36.24 37.11
N THR A 534 4.79 -35.87 37.92
CA THR A 534 4.95 -35.54 39.35
C THR A 534 5.57 -36.69 40.16
N SER A 535 5.50 -37.93 39.66
CA SER A 535 6.09 -39.13 40.28
C SER A 535 7.59 -39.33 39.99
N GLN A 536 8.20 -38.58 39.08
CA GLN A 536 9.61 -38.74 38.68
C GLN A 536 10.46 -37.57 39.21
N LYS A 537 11.61 -37.88 39.84
CA LYS A 537 12.57 -36.88 40.33
C LYS A 537 13.23 -36.18 39.14
N ILE A 538 12.65 -35.04 38.73
CA ILE A 538 13.16 -33.86 37.97
C ILE A 538 11.98 -33.34 37.12
N PRO A 539 11.47 -32.11 37.33
CA PRO A 539 10.30 -31.59 36.63
C PRO A 539 10.71 -30.96 35.29
N ASP A 540 11.04 -31.78 34.30
CA ASP A 540 11.09 -31.31 32.90
C ASP A 540 9.74 -31.59 32.24
N MET A 541 9.04 -30.52 31.85
CA MET A 541 7.76 -30.59 31.13
C MET A 541 7.93 -31.42 29.84
N PRO A 542 7.15 -32.50 29.63
CA PRO A 542 7.30 -33.32 28.43
C PRO A 542 7.09 -32.51 27.15
N SER A 543 7.84 -32.82 26.09
CA SER A 543 7.76 -32.14 24.79
C SER A 543 6.34 -32.08 24.22
N ASP A 544 5.55 -33.12 24.47
CA ASP A 544 4.19 -33.23 23.95
C ASP A 544 3.24 -32.28 24.71
N VAL A 545 3.49 -32.07 26.01
CA VAL A 545 2.76 -31.09 26.82
C VAL A 545 3.12 -29.67 26.39
N VAL A 546 4.40 -29.40 26.14
CA VAL A 546 4.87 -28.11 25.58
C VAL A 546 4.17 -27.83 24.26
N GLY A 547 4.10 -28.80 23.34
CA GLY A 547 3.41 -28.62 22.06
C GLY A 547 1.90 -28.41 22.21
N ALA A 548 1.24 -29.10 23.14
CA ALA A 548 -0.18 -28.91 23.42
C ALA A 548 -0.48 -27.52 24.03
N LEU A 549 0.38 -27.03 24.93
CA LEU A 549 0.29 -25.69 25.50
C LEU A 549 0.54 -24.60 24.44
N MET A 550 1.54 -24.80 23.58
CA MET A 550 1.78 -23.92 22.42
C MET A 550 0.55 -23.86 21.51
N PHE A 551 -0.12 -24.99 21.25
CA PHE A 551 -1.34 -25.00 20.44
C PHE A 551 -2.45 -24.14 21.08
N LEU A 552 -2.66 -24.25 22.40
CA LEU A 552 -3.66 -23.44 23.10
C LEU A 552 -3.31 -21.95 23.09
N GLU A 553 -2.03 -21.61 23.26
CA GLU A 553 -1.57 -20.22 23.21
C GLU A 553 -1.74 -19.61 21.80
N ASP A 554 -1.33 -20.34 20.76
CA ASP A 554 -1.53 -19.92 19.38
C ASP A 554 -3.02 -19.85 19.02
N TYR A 555 -3.85 -20.78 19.52
CA TYR A 555 -5.29 -20.74 19.35
C TYR A 555 -5.88 -19.42 19.88
N VAL A 556 -5.53 -19.04 21.12
CA VAL A 556 -5.98 -17.79 21.74
C VAL A 556 -5.44 -16.57 20.97
N LYS A 557 -4.17 -16.59 20.58
CA LYS A 557 -3.51 -15.52 19.83
C LYS A 557 -4.19 -15.25 18.48
N TYR A 558 -4.42 -16.28 17.67
CA TYR A 558 -4.99 -16.13 16.32
C TYR A 558 -6.49 -15.84 16.33
N THR A 559 -7.23 -16.35 17.33
CA THR A 559 -8.67 -16.07 17.48
C THR A 559 -8.96 -14.74 18.18
N LYS A 560 -7.94 -14.09 18.76
CA LYS A 560 -8.06 -12.87 19.58
C LYS A 560 -9.03 -13.05 20.76
N LEU A 561 -9.22 -14.29 21.24
CA LEU A 561 -10.06 -14.58 22.39
C LEU A 561 -9.32 -14.25 23.69
N SER A 562 -10.07 -14.10 24.78
CA SER A 562 -9.48 -13.94 26.11
C SER A 562 -8.78 -15.24 26.54
N ARG A 563 -7.61 -15.10 27.17
CA ARG A 563 -6.84 -16.21 27.74
C ARG A 563 -7.65 -17.05 28.75
N LYS A 564 -8.65 -16.44 29.38
CA LYS A 564 -9.60 -17.10 30.29
C LYS A 564 -10.23 -18.36 29.67
N VAL A 565 -10.40 -18.39 28.35
CA VAL A 565 -10.95 -19.55 27.63
C VAL A 565 -10.03 -20.78 27.72
N ALA A 566 -8.70 -20.57 27.68
CA ALA A 566 -7.72 -21.64 27.84
C ALA A 566 -7.51 -22.00 29.32
N GLU A 567 -7.46 -20.99 30.20
CA GLU A 567 -7.31 -21.15 31.67
C GLU A 567 -8.50 -21.89 32.31
N ALA A 568 -9.69 -21.85 31.70
CA ALA A 568 -10.84 -22.63 32.15
C ALA A 568 -10.63 -24.16 32.06
N HIS A 569 -9.66 -24.62 31.27
CA HIS A 569 -9.44 -26.05 31.01
C HIS A 569 -8.07 -26.55 31.52
N VAL A 570 -7.12 -25.64 31.75
CA VAL A 570 -5.77 -25.92 32.23
C VAL A 570 -5.44 -24.96 33.38
N PRO A 571 -5.01 -25.45 34.55
CA PRO A 571 -4.64 -24.61 35.69
C PRO A 571 -3.59 -23.54 35.35
N SER A 572 -3.72 -22.36 35.95
CA SER A 572 -2.82 -21.21 35.70
C SER A 572 -1.35 -21.53 36.00
N PHE A 573 -1.06 -22.30 37.06
CA PHE A 573 0.31 -22.65 37.43
C PHE A 573 1.08 -23.39 36.32
N ILE A 574 0.40 -24.26 35.53
CA ILE A 574 1.03 -24.98 34.41
C ILE A 574 1.42 -23.99 33.31
N PHE A 575 0.58 -22.99 33.07
CA PHE A 575 0.89 -21.94 32.11
C PHE A 575 2.01 -21.01 32.58
N ASP A 576 2.13 -20.76 33.88
CA ASP A 576 3.17 -19.91 34.45
C ASP A 576 4.52 -20.63 34.48
N GLU A 577 4.53 -21.93 34.77
CA GLU A 577 5.71 -22.80 34.65
C GLU A 577 6.15 -22.93 33.18
N PHE A 578 5.19 -23.14 32.26
CA PHE A 578 5.44 -23.14 30.82
C PHE A 578 6.04 -21.81 30.34
N ARG A 579 5.53 -20.68 30.83
CA ARG A 579 6.11 -19.36 30.55
C ARG A 579 7.47 -19.18 31.18
N THR A 580 7.70 -19.74 32.36
CA THR A 580 9.02 -19.72 33.01
C THR A 580 10.03 -20.49 32.17
N ILE A 581 9.66 -21.66 31.64
CA ILE A 581 10.46 -22.45 30.68
C ILE A 581 10.68 -21.67 29.38
N LEU A 582 9.63 -21.06 28.81
CA LEU A 582 9.77 -20.19 27.64
C LEU A 582 10.66 -18.98 27.94
N SER A 583 10.60 -18.39 29.13
CA SER A 583 11.33 -17.19 29.57
C SER A 583 12.79 -17.46 29.91
N SER A 584 13.10 -18.58 30.60
CA SER A 584 14.46 -19.06 30.88
C SER A 584 15.18 -19.48 29.59
N LEU A 585 14.40 -19.87 28.57
CA LEU A 585 14.88 -20.16 27.22
C LEU A 585 14.86 -18.92 26.28
N ARG A 586 14.19 -17.80 26.63
CA ARG A 586 14.02 -16.56 25.84
C ARG A 586 15.01 -15.43 26.17
N ILE A 587 15.98 -15.64 27.07
CA ILE A 587 16.90 -14.57 27.52
C ILE A 587 17.68 -13.88 26.36
N HIS A 588 17.67 -14.41 25.13
CA HIS A 588 18.29 -13.74 23.98
C HIS A 588 17.38 -13.39 22.79
N THR A 589 16.09 -13.72 22.82
CA THR A 589 15.20 -13.51 21.68
C THR A 589 13.81 -13.08 22.15
N VAL A 590 13.66 -11.79 22.48
CA VAL A 590 12.56 -10.90 22.04
C VAL A 590 12.67 -9.55 22.76
N MET A 591 12.80 -8.50 21.95
CA MET A 591 12.82 -7.06 22.25
C MET A 591 14.13 -6.47 22.76
N SER A 592 15.17 -6.54 21.92
CA SER A 592 16.20 -5.49 21.95
C SER A 592 15.52 -4.13 21.81
N LEU A 593 15.67 -3.25 22.81
CA LEU A 593 15.30 -1.84 22.70
C LEU A 593 16.04 -1.16 21.54
N SER A 594 17.00 -1.80 20.86
CA SER A 594 17.69 -1.24 19.68
C SER A 594 16.72 -0.80 18.58
N ALA A 595 15.58 -1.48 18.39
CA ALA A 595 14.58 -1.05 17.41
C ALA A 595 13.88 0.26 17.85
N VAL A 596 13.61 0.41 19.15
CA VAL A 596 13.07 1.64 19.73
C VAL A 596 14.11 2.76 19.65
N HIS A 597 15.38 2.48 19.94
CA HIS A 597 16.46 3.45 19.82
C HIS A 597 16.72 3.85 18.35
N GLY A 598 16.63 2.92 17.39
CA GLY A 598 16.78 3.20 15.96
C GLY A 598 15.61 3.98 15.36
N THR A 599 14.39 3.78 15.86
CA THR A 599 13.23 4.60 15.48
C THR A 599 13.30 5.99 16.13
N LEU A 600 13.73 6.09 17.39
CA LEU A 600 14.00 7.37 18.04
C LEU A 600 15.10 8.18 17.33
N SER A 601 16.17 7.52 16.86
CA SER A 601 17.21 8.22 16.09
C SER A 601 16.71 8.72 14.75
N SER A 602 15.82 7.97 14.09
CA SER A 602 15.19 8.39 12.84
C SER A 602 14.23 9.58 13.07
N LEU A 603 13.50 9.57 14.18
CA LEU A 603 12.64 10.69 14.58
C LEU A 603 13.46 11.96 14.89
N LYS A 604 14.62 11.82 15.56
CA LYS A 604 15.57 12.93 15.75
C LYS A 604 16.14 13.47 14.44
N ALA A 605 16.32 12.63 13.42
CA ALA A 605 16.74 13.10 12.10
C ALA A 605 15.65 13.96 11.46
N CYS A 606 14.37 13.54 11.53
CA CYS A 606 13.23 14.33 11.05
C CYS A 606 13.10 15.68 11.78
N GLN A 607 13.47 15.74 13.05
CA GLN A 607 13.54 16.99 13.80
C GLN A 607 14.51 18.01 13.20
N ALA A 608 15.66 17.57 12.67
CA ALA A 608 16.61 18.46 12.00
C ALA A 608 16.03 19.04 10.69
N ASP A 609 15.19 18.27 9.99
CA ASP A 609 14.49 18.75 8.79
C ASP A 609 13.45 19.83 9.15
N ILE A 610 12.75 19.69 10.29
CA ILE A 610 11.84 20.73 10.82
C ILE A 610 12.60 22.02 11.13
N GLY A 611 13.78 21.91 11.75
CA GLY A 611 14.66 23.07 11.99
C GLY A 611 15.10 23.76 10.70
N THR A 612 15.39 22.98 9.64
CA THR A 612 15.70 23.52 8.30
C THR A 612 14.48 24.20 7.68
N GLY A 613 13.28 23.64 7.87
CA GLY A 613 12.02 24.26 7.47
C GLY A 613 11.79 25.62 8.11
N MET A 614 12.06 25.78 9.41
CA MET A 614 11.99 27.07 10.11
C MET A 614 12.94 28.12 9.53
N ASP A 615 14.15 27.70 9.13
CA ASP A 615 15.13 28.59 8.50
C ASP A 615 14.64 29.09 7.13
N ILE A 616 14.03 28.20 6.32
CA ILE A 616 13.43 28.56 5.03
C ILE A 616 12.25 29.54 5.23
N VAL A 617 11.37 29.27 6.20
CA VAL A 617 10.25 30.17 6.53
C VAL A 617 10.75 31.55 6.93
N THR A 618 11.84 31.61 7.69
CA THR A 618 12.49 32.87 8.07
C THR A 618 13.06 33.60 6.85
N ASP A 619 13.74 32.89 5.95
CA ASP A 619 14.30 33.47 4.72
C ASP A 619 13.20 34.04 3.81
N VAL A 620 12.11 33.30 3.61
CA VAL A 620 10.96 33.74 2.79
C VAL A 620 10.29 34.96 3.43
N ALA A 621 10.10 34.96 4.75
CA ALA A 621 9.50 36.10 5.45
C ALA A 621 10.36 37.37 5.35
N MET A 622 11.70 37.23 5.40
CA MET A 622 12.60 38.36 5.20
C MET A 622 12.55 38.88 3.75
N ASP A 623 12.48 38.00 2.74
CA ASP A 623 12.37 38.42 1.34
C ASP A 623 11.03 39.13 1.05
N LEU A 624 9.96 38.71 1.72
CA LEU A 624 8.66 39.40 1.71
C LEU A 624 8.72 40.78 2.40
N ALA A 625 9.53 40.92 3.45
CA ALA A 625 9.73 42.20 4.14
C ALA A 625 10.57 43.19 3.33
N GLU A 626 11.48 42.72 2.47
CA GLU A 626 12.37 43.57 1.65
C GLU A 626 11.71 44.12 0.37
N THR A 627 10.59 43.53 -0.07
CA THR A 627 10.03 43.80 -1.42
C THR A 627 8.91 44.83 -1.45
N GLN A 628 8.37 45.30 -0.32
CA GLN A 628 7.19 46.18 -0.31
C GLN A 628 7.19 47.24 0.80
N ASP A 629 6.64 48.42 0.48
CA ASP A 629 6.51 49.60 1.34
C ASP A 629 5.28 49.48 2.29
N LYS A 630 5.54 49.72 3.57
CA LYS A 630 4.63 50.17 4.66
C LYS A 630 3.14 49.77 4.59
N ASP A 631 2.82 48.55 5.05
CA ASP A 631 1.77 48.24 6.04
C ASP A 631 1.68 46.72 6.26
N VAL A 632 1.23 46.29 7.45
CA VAL A 632 1.31 44.90 7.98
C VAL A 632 0.81 43.85 6.98
N ASN A 633 1.74 43.17 6.32
CA ASN A 633 1.46 42.16 5.30
C ASN A 633 0.81 40.90 5.92
N PRO A 634 -0.32 40.40 5.39
CA PRO A 634 -0.90 39.11 5.79
C PRO A 634 0.06 37.94 5.58
N GLY A 635 0.94 38.00 4.56
CA GLY A 635 1.92 36.93 4.29
C GLY A 635 2.97 36.77 5.41
N ILE A 636 3.39 37.85 6.07
CA ILE A 636 4.31 37.76 7.22
C ILE A 636 3.61 37.12 8.43
N LYS A 637 2.32 37.43 8.63
CA LYS A 637 1.50 36.79 9.67
C LYS A 637 1.29 35.30 9.39
N GLU A 638 1.11 34.93 8.12
CA GLU A 638 1.04 33.51 7.72
C GLU A 638 2.37 32.79 7.98
N MET A 639 3.51 33.42 7.67
CA MET A 639 4.82 32.87 8.01
C MET A 639 5.07 32.80 9.54
N GLU A 640 4.56 33.76 10.31
CA GLU A 640 4.62 33.74 11.78
C GLU A 640 3.75 32.61 12.36
N ALA A 641 2.57 32.36 11.79
CA ALA A 641 1.76 31.20 12.17
C ALA A 641 2.47 29.89 11.83
N MET A 642 3.06 29.79 10.63
CA MET A 642 3.77 28.60 10.17
C MET A 642 5.01 28.28 11.04
N ILE A 643 5.79 29.30 11.44
CA ILE A 643 6.96 29.06 12.30
C ILE A 643 6.56 28.63 13.73
N LEU A 644 5.42 29.12 14.25
CA LEU A 644 4.88 28.68 15.53
C LEU A 644 4.38 27.22 15.48
N GLU A 645 3.75 26.80 14.38
CA GLU A 645 3.36 25.40 14.17
C GLU A 645 4.58 24.49 14.07
N CYS A 646 5.61 24.89 13.33
CA CYS A 646 6.87 24.15 13.31
C CYS A 646 7.51 24.07 14.70
N ALA A 647 7.45 25.14 15.50
CA ALA A 647 8.03 25.17 16.85
C ALA A 647 7.28 24.24 17.81
N LYS A 648 5.96 24.16 17.64
CA LYS A 648 5.13 23.20 18.37
C LYS A 648 5.50 21.76 18.02
N LEU A 649 5.61 21.46 16.73
CA LEU A 649 5.99 20.14 16.24
C LEU A 649 7.38 19.71 16.75
N ASP A 650 8.37 20.62 16.73
CA ASP A 650 9.71 20.37 17.28
C ASP A 650 9.66 20.02 18.77
N ARG A 651 8.87 20.75 19.55
CA ARG A 651 8.71 20.50 21.00
C ARG A 651 7.97 19.19 21.29
N GLU A 652 6.93 18.88 20.53
CA GLU A 652 6.22 17.60 20.65
C GLU A 652 7.14 16.41 20.39
N ILE A 653 7.99 16.49 19.37
CA ILE A 653 8.98 15.46 19.06
C ILE A 653 9.99 15.31 20.19
N ASN A 654 10.55 16.42 20.71
CA ASN A 654 11.46 16.41 21.85
C ASN A 654 10.83 15.73 23.08
N TYR A 655 9.61 16.13 23.46
CA TYR A 655 8.92 15.52 24.60
C TYR A 655 8.64 14.05 24.38
N PHE A 656 8.24 13.64 23.18
CA PHE A 656 8.02 12.24 22.87
C PHE A 656 9.31 11.42 23.04
N VAL A 657 10.42 11.92 22.49
CA VAL A 657 11.73 11.29 22.61
C VAL A 657 12.14 11.15 24.08
N ASP A 658 12.02 12.22 24.86
CA ASP A 658 12.41 12.23 26.28
C ASP A 658 11.54 11.28 27.11
N VAL A 659 10.22 11.25 26.87
CA VAL A 659 9.30 10.32 27.56
C VAL A 659 9.67 8.87 27.23
N VAL A 660 9.89 8.55 25.96
CA VAL A 660 10.25 7.18 25.56
C VAL A 660 11.60 6.80 26.16
N GLN A 661 12.61 7.69 26.16
CA GLN A 661 13.91 7.42 26.78
C GLN A 661 13.81 7.20 28.29
N GLN A 662 13.03 8.03 28.99
CA GLN A 662 12.82 7.88 30.44
C GLN A 662 12.08 6.59 30.79
N VAL A 663 10.94 6.32 30.14
CA VAL A 663 10.12 5.15 30.42
C VAL A 663 10.85 3.85 30.06
N THR A 664 11.66 3.86 28.99
CA THR A 664 12.50 2.70 28.63
C THR A 664 13.64 2.47 29.62
N ALA A 665 14.26 3.53 30.16
CA ALA A 665 15.27 3.40 31.23
C ALA A 665 14.67 2.86 32.54
N GLU A 666 13.50 3.36 32.94
CA GLU A 666 12.77 2.90 34.13
C GLU A 666 12.36 1.43 34.03
N VAL A 667 11.89 1.00 32.85
CA VAL A 667 11.47 -0.40 32.65
C VAL A 667 12.66 -1.36 32.52
N THR A 668 13.84 -0.88 32.12
CA THR A 668 15.07 -1.70 32.10
C THR A 668 15.53 -2.09 33.52
N THR A 669 15.11 -1.35 34.55
CA THR A 669 15.49 -1.60 35.96
C THR A 669 14.43 -2.34 36.78
N GLN A 670 13.24 -2.64 36.22
CA GLN A 670 12.11 -3.28 36.90
C GLN A 670 11.80 -4.70 36.38
N GLN A 671 10.91 -5.43 37.07
CA GLN A 671 10.48 -6.80 36.73
C GLN A 671 9.82 -6.89 35.31
N PRO A 672 9.81 -8.09 34.66
CA PRO A 672 9.33 -8.29 33.28
C PRO A 672 7.87 -7.89 33.03
N GLU A 673 7.06 -7.82 34.09
CA GLU A 673 5.63 -7.48 34.03
C GLU A 673 5.41 -5.99 33.69
N ALA A 674 6.34 -5.10 34.08
CA ALA A 674 6.27 -3.67 33.79
C ALA A 674 6.35 -3.37 32.27
N MET A 675 6.97 -4.25 31.48
CA MET A 675 7.10 -4.09 30.01
C MET A 675 5.76 -4.16 29.28
N PHE A 676 4.77 -4.92 29.80
CA PHE A 676 3.44 -5.01 29.17
C PHE A 676 2.63 -3.70 29.30
N SER A 677 3.02 -2.84 30.25
CA SER A 677 2.41 -1.51 30.47
C SER A 677 3.15 -0.37 29.76
N LEU A 678 4.26 -0.65 29.06
CA LEU A 678 5.16 0.37 28.50
C LEU A 678 4.44 1.35 27.58
N SER A 679 3.65 0.84 26.62
CA SER A 679 2.92 1.70 25.67
C SER A 679 1.86 2.56 26.36
N ALA A 680 1.21 2.04 27.40
CA ALA A 680 0.23 2.80 28.17
C ALA A 680 0.91 3.92 28.98
N LYS A 681 2.02 3.60 29.66
CA LYS A 681 2.82 4.58 30.43
C LYS A 681 3.41 5.68 29.55
N VAL A 682 3.94 5.33 28.37
CA VAL A 682 4.45 6.33 27.40
C VAL A 682 3.31 7.25 26.96
N LYS A 683 2.13 6.70 26.62
CA LYS A 683 0.98 7.52 26.21
C LYS A 683 0.50 8.44 27.34
N GLU A 684 0.42 7.95 28.56
CA GLU A 684 -0.02 8.72 29.72
C GLU A 684 0.95 9.87 30.01
N GLN A 685 2.26 9.58 30.18
CA GLN A 685 3.28 10.61 30.45
C GLN A 685 3.43 11.61 29.30
N PHE A 686 3.29 11.17 28.05
CA PHE A 686 3.33 12.05 26.89
C PHE A 686 2.12 12.99 26.86
N THR A 687 0.92 12.47 27.13
CA THR A 687 -0.31 13.28 27.17
C THR A 687 -0.24 14.31 28.30
N GLU A 688 0.31 13.94 29.45
CA GLU A 688 0.53 14.86 30.56
C GLU A 688 1.53 15.97 30.21
N ARG A 689 2.66 15.64 29.56
CA ARG A 689 3.66 16.63 29.15
C ARG A 689 3.16 17.57 28.06
N ILE A 690 2.45 17.07 27.07
CA ILE A 690 1.84 17.92 26.03
C ILE A 690 0.79 18.85 26.64
N GLY A 691 -0.01 18.37 27.59
CA GLY A 691 -1.02 19.20 28.27
C GLY A 691 -0.46 20.39 29.04
N ARG A 692 0.85 20.41 29.33
CA ARG A 692 1.54 21.52 30.02
C ARG A 692 2.20 22.51 29.06
N LEU A 693 2.27 22.22 27.76
CA LEU A 693 2.91 23.08 26.77
C LEU A 693 2.05 24.34 26.57
N SER A 694 2.63 25.50 26.88
CA SER A 694 1.95 26.79 26.78
C SER A 694 2.37 27.59 25.54
N ASP A 695 1.48 28.46 25.05
CA ASP A 695 1.79 29.35 23.92
C ASP A 695 2.96 30.30 24.24
N ALA A 696 3.17 30.64 25.52
CA ALA A 696 4.30 31.45 25.97
C ALA A 696 5.65 30.73 25.78
N GLU A 697 5.70 29.42 26.02
CA GLU A 697 6.92 28.62 25.79
C GLU A 697 7.22 28.49 24.29
N LEU A 698 6.19 28.39 23.44
CA LEU A 698 6.35 28.40 21.99
C LEU A 698 6.93 29.72 21.48
N GLN A 699 6.49 30.85 22.03
CA GLN A 699 7.04 32.16 21.66
C GLN A 699 8.49 32.37 22.13
N SER A 700 8.93 31.65 23.17
CA SER A 700 10.32 31.67 23.65
C SER A 700 11.27 30.76 22.86
N HIS A 701 10.76 30.03 21.85
CA HIS A 701 11.57 29.12 21.06
C HIS A 701 12.68 29.88 20.29
N GLN A 702 13.93 29.38 20.35
CA GLN A 702 15.11 30.07 19.81
C GLN A 702 14.95 30.51 18.35
N LYS A 703 14.36 29.66 17.51
CA LYS A 703 14.10 29.96 16.08
C LYS A 703 12.96 30.96 15.87
N VAL A 704 11.95 30.98 16.76
CA VAL A 704 10.82 31.93 16.70
C VAL A 704 11.28 33.33 17.14
N VAL A 705 12.12 33.41 18.17
CA VAL A 705 12.75 34.68 18.59
C VAL A 705 13.66 35.21 17.48
N ALA A 706 14.52 34.36 16.91
CA ALA A 706 15.39 34.75 15.80
C ALA A 706 14.62 35.22 14.56
N PHE A 707 13.45 34.63 14.28
CA PHE A 707 12.53 35.09 13.24
C PHE A 707 12.00 36.49 13.54
N LYS A 708 11.46 36.72 14.74
CA LYS A 708 10.92 38.03 15.14
C LYS A 708 11.98 39.12 15.11
N ASP A 709 13.18 38.83 15.61
CA ASP A 709 14.32 39.75 15.60
C ASP A 709 14.77 40.08 14.17
N SER A 710 14.85 39.06 13.30
CA SER A 710 15.23 39.24 11.89
C SER A 710 14.25 40.12 11.13
N ILE A 711 12.94 39.91 11.32
CA ILE A 711 11.89 40.73 10.69
C ILE A 711 11.90 42.16 11.23
N SER A 712 12.03 42.34 12.56
CA SER A 712 12.10 43.67 13.17
C SER A 712 13.30 44.49 12.68
N ASN A 713 14.47 43.85 12.56
CA ASN A 713 15.68 44.49 12.05
C ASN A 713 15.58 44.90 10.57
N SER A 714 14.96 44.06 9.73
CA SER A 714 14.71 44.38 8.32
C SER A 714 13.73 45.55 8.15
N LEU A 715 12.69 45.63 8.99
CA LEU A 715 11.74 46.75 9.00
C LEU A 715 12.38 48.06 9.50
N ASN A 716 13.29 48.00 10.47
CA ASN A 716 13.98 49.18 11.02
C ASN A 716 15.00 49.79 10.04
N GLN A 717 15.68 48.99 9.22
CA GLN A 717 16.59 49.51 8.18
C GLN A 717 15.87 50.23 7.04
N ALA A 718 14.62 49.87 6.72
CA ALA A 718 13.81 50.61 5.75
C ALA A 718 13.46 52.03 6.25
N ASN A 719 13.34 52.22 7.57
CA ASN A 719 12.99 53.52 8.16
C ASN A 719 14.17 54.51 8.23
N GLN A 720 15.42 54.06 8.41
CA GLN A 720 16.59 54.96 8.46
C GLN A 720 16.93 55.60 7.10
N VAL A 721 16.67 54.92 5.97
CA VAL A 721 16.94 55.48 4.63
C VAL A 721 15.97 56.63 4.27
N SER A 722 14.85 56.75 4.98
CA SER A 722 13.79 57.74 4.69
C SER A 722 13.87 59.05 5.49
N ALA A 723 14.71 59.14 6.54
CA ALA A 723 14.71 60.28 7.46
C ALA A 723 15.92 61.23 7.33
N GLU A 724 17.02 60.83 6.69
CA GLU A 724 18.23 61.68 6.54
C GLU A 724 18.27 62.49 5.23
N ASN A 725 17.29 62.36 4.34
CA ASN A 725 17.32 62.99 3.00
C ASN A 725 16.31 64.14 2.80
N MET A 726 15.87 64.82 3.87
CA MET A 726 14.90 65.92 3.70
C MET A 726 15.05 67.14 4.62
N GLU A 727 16.23 67.42 5.17
CA GLU A 727 16.55 68.75 5.68
C GLU A 727 17.99 69.16 5.30
N GLU A 728 18.11 70.39 4.82
CA GLU A 728 19.33 71.14 4.43
C GLU A 728 19.85 71.02 2.98
N LEU A 729 19.40 71.99 2.17
CA LEU A 729 20.10 72.56 1.02
C LEU A 729 21.27 73.45 1.50
N ASP A 730 22.34 73.46 0.70
CA ASP A 730 23.56 74.29 0.74
C ASP A 730 24.60 73.99 1.84
N GLU A 731 25.63 73.20 1.47
CA GLU A 731 27.04 73.60 1.37
C GLU A 731 27.87 72.36 0.97
N ASP A 732 28.96 72.56 0.20
CA ASP A 732 29.82 71.49 -0.30
C ASP A 732 30.33 70.57 0.83
N ILE A 733 29.73 69.38 0.96
CA ILE A 733 30.23 68.29 1.80
C ILE A 733 30.67 67.14 0.89
N ALA A 734 31.97 66.85 0.93
CA ALA A 734 32.54 65.66 0.31
C ALA A 734 31.85 64.39 0.84
N VAL A 735 31.09 63.72 -0.01
CA VAL A 735 30.54 62.39 0.26
C VAL A 735 31.70 61.38 0.25
N THR A 736 32.29 61.09 1.41
CA THR A 736 33.04 59.84 1.57
C THR A 736 32.04 58.69 1.65
N GLN A 737 31.70 58.08 0.51
CA GLN A 737 31.07 56.76 0.51
C GLN A 737 32.03 55.79 1.21
N SER A 738 31.66 55.30 2.40
CA SER A 738 32.33 54.15 3.00
C SER A 738 32.03 52.92 2.14
N GLN A 739 32.89 52.62 1.16
CA GLN A 739 32.79 51.39 0.37
C GLN A 739 32.89 50.19 1.32
N VAL A 740 31.78 49.46 1.48
CA VAL A 740 31.75 48.22 2.27
C VAL A 740 32.54 47.17 1.49
N ASN A 741 33.70 46.77 2.03
CA ASN A 741 34.57 45.82 1.35
C ASN A 741 33.98 44.39 1.44
N PHE A 742 33.59 43.82 0.30
CA PHE A 742 33.04 42.46 0.20
C PHE A 742 34.13 41.38 0.11
N THR A 743 35.39 41.80 -0.02
CA THR A 743 36.54 40.90 -0.18
C THR A 743 37.09 40.48 1.16
N CYS A 744 37.29 39.18 1.35
CA CYS A 744 37.88 38.62 2.55
C CYS A 744 39.36 39.04 2.66
N PRO A 745 39.80 39.65 3.78
CA PRO A 745 41.21 40.03 3.98
C PRO A 745 42.19 38.85 3.97
N LEU A 746 41.70 37.62 4.19
CA LEU A 746 42.50 36.40 4.25
C LEU A 746 42.64 35.68 2.92
N THR A 747 41.53 35.54 2.17
CA THR A 747 41.52 34.80 0.91
C THR A 747 41.68 35.72 -0.29
N GLN A 748 41.50 37.04 -0.11
CA GLN A 748 41.43 38.06 -1.17
C GLN A 748 40.35 37.77 -2.23
N VAL A 749 39.40 36.90 -1.89
CA VAL A 749 38.21 36.57 -2.69
C VAL A 749 36.98 37.08 -1.94
N GLU A 750 35.91 37.38 -2.68
CA GLU A 750 34.62 37.77 -2.12
C GLU A 750 34.11 36.73 -1.11
N MET A 751 33.60 37.19 0.04
CA MET A 751 33.16 36.31 1.14
C MET A 751 31.90 35.51 0.76
N VAL A 752 31.88 34.21 1.05
CA VAL A 752 30.71 33.34 0.81
C VAL A 752 29.85 33.24 2.08
N ASN A 753 30.50 33.00 3.21
CA ASN A 753 29.90 32.99 4.54
C ASN A 753 30.63 34.02 5.43
N PRO A 754 30.23 35.31 5.41
CA PRO A 754 30.91 36.33 6.19
C PRO A 754 30.67 36.15 7.70
N MET A 755 31.76 36.18 8.46
CA MET A 755 31.82 36.13 9.91
C MET A 755 32.39 37.45 10.44
N LYS A 756 31.67 38.10 11.36
CA LYS A 756 32.09 39.33 12.03
C LYS A 756 32.73 39.03 13.37
N ASN A 757 33.88 39.64 13.62
CA ASN A 757 34.52 39.60 14.94
C ASN A 757 33.91 40.68 15.86
N LYS A 758 33.36 40.27 17.00
CA LYS A 758 32.72 41.17 17.98
C LYS A 758 33.66 42.22 18.57
N LYS A 759 34.97 41.95 18.62
CA LYS A 759 35.97 42.80 19.29
C LYS A 759 36.54 43.89 18.39
N CYS A 760 36.69 43.62 17.09
CA CYS A 760 37.29 44.56 16.14
C CYS A 760 36.40 44.89 14.93
N ASN A 761 35.18 44.32 14.87
CA ASN A 761 34.20 44.53 13.81
C ASN A 761 34.66 44.24 12.37
N HIS A 762 35.78 43.52 12.20
CA HIS A 762 36.24 43.06 10.90
C HIS A 762 35.53 41.78 10.48
N HIS A 763 35.40 41.61 9.15
CA HIS A 763 34.68 40.51 8.53
C HIS A 763 35.65 39.58 7.79
N TYR A 764 35.37 38.27 7.87
CA TYR A 764 36.17 37.23 7.22
C TYR A 764 35.26 36.16 6.63
N ASP A 765 35.75 35.40 5.67
CA ASP A 765 35.08 34.17 5.28
C ASP A 765 35.23 33.09 6.38
N GLU A 766 34.13 32.44 6.74
CA GLU A 766 34.01 31.45 7.81
C GLU A 766 35.05 30.34 7.71
N ALA A 767 35.18 29.71 6.54
CA ALA A 767 36.10 28.60 6.35
C ALA A 767 37.56 29.04 6.50
N ALA A 768 37.88 30.26 6.04
CA ALA A 768 39.22 30.80 6.08
C ALA A 768 39.67 31.15 7.50
N ILE A 769 38.83 31.82 8.29
CA ILE A 769 39.20 32.26 9.64
C ILE A 769 39.26 31.09 10.62
N LEU A 770 38.35 30.10 10.52
CA LEU A 770 38.37 28.92 11.39
C LEU A 770 39.60 28.05 11.14
N ASN A 771 40.00 27.87 9.87
CA ASN A 771 41.23 27.14 9.54
C ASN A 771 42.49 27.87 10.04
N LEU A 772 42.53 29.20 9.97
CA LEU A 772 43.64 29.98 10.49
C LEU A 772 43.77 29.85 12.02
N ILE A 773 42.66 29.93 12.75
CA ILE A 773 42.62 29.77 14.21
C ILE A 773 43.11 28.37 14.60
N LYS A 774 42.60 27.32 13.95
CA LYS A 774 43.04 25.93 14.19
C LYS A 774 44.54 25.74 13.94
N THR A 775 45.06 26.29 12.85
CA THR A 775 46.48 26.18 12.48
C THR A 775 47.40 26.90 13.48
N ARG A 776 47.03 28.10 13.92
CA ARG A 776 47.82 28.88 14.89
C ARG A 776 47.78 28.30 16.30
N HIS A 777 46.63 27.80 16.73
CA HIS A 777 46.49 27.08 18.00
C HIS A 777 47.29 25.77 18.01
N GLY A 778 47.34 25.04 16.90
CA GLY A 778 48.21 23.86 16.74
C GLY A 778 49.71 24.19 16.89
N GLN A 779 50.12 25.42 16.56
CA GLN A 779 51.49 25.92 16.74
C GLN A 779 51.72 26.60 18.10
N LYS A 780 50.77 26.51 19.05
CA LYS A 780 50.76 27.21 20.36
C LYS A 780 50.96 28.73 20.26
N LYS A 781 50.55 29.35 19.16
CA LYS A 781 50.62 30.80 18.94
C LYS A 781 49.23 31.44 18.94
N LYS A 782 49.13 32.67 19.44
CA LYS A 782 47.88 33.47 19.41
C LYS A 782 47.56 33.88 17.97
N CYS A 783 46.28 33.79 17.59
CA CYS A 783 45.82 34.17 16.26
C CYS A 783 45.54 35.67 16.22
N ARG A 784 46.39 36.46 15.55
CA ARG A 784 46.15 37.91 15.41
C ARG A 784 45.11 38.18 14.33
N CYS A 785 44.38 39.29 14.48
CA CYS A 785 43.48 39.78 13.45
C CYS A 785 44.22 39.93 12.10
N PRO A 786 43.72 39.33 11.01
CA PRO A 786 44.34 39.38 9.69
C PRO A 786 44.40 40.77 9.05
N VAL A 787 43.53 41.70 9.46
CA VAL A 787 43.52 43.07 8.93
C VAL A 787 44.75 43.83 9.45
N VAL A 788 45.58 44.30 8.52
CA VAL A 788 46.83 45.02 8.80
C VAL A 788 46.55 46.27 9.64
N GLY A 789 47.30 46.45 10.73
CA GLY A 789 47.14 47.60 11.64
C GLY A 789 46.09 47.42 12.75
N CYS A 790 45.35 46.30 12.77
CA CYS A 790 44.37 46.04 13.83
C CYS A 790 45.03 45.60 15.15
N GLY A 791 44.64 46.24 16.26
CA GLY A 791 45.17 45.96 17.60
C GLY A 791 44.69 44.63 18.24
N ASN A 792 43.80 43.87 17.59
CA ASN A 792 43.29 42.62 18.16
C ASN A 792 44.30 41.47 17.97
N THR A 793 45.00 41.11 19.05
CA THR A 793 46.11 40.16 19.02
C THR A 793 45.72 38.70 19.25
N ASP A 794 44.47 38.40 19.62
CA ASP A 794 44.02 37.02 19.92
C ASP A 794 42.53 36.82 19.57
N VAL A 795 42.29 36.34 18.35
CA VAL A 795 40.96 36.01 17.81
C VAL A 795 40.61 34.56 18.12
N LYS A 796 39.52 34.35 18.87
CA LYS A 796 38.98 33.03 19.20
C LYS A 796 37.68 32.74 18.43
N GLU A 797 37.34 31.47 18.29
CA GLU A 797 36.11 31.04 17.61
C GLU A 797 34.85 31.62 18.29
N SER A 798 34.84 31.72 19.62
CA SER A 798 33.76 32.36 20.40
C SER A 798 33.57 33.85 20.13
N ASP A 799 34.58 34.54 19.59
CA ASP A 799 34.54 35.97 19.30
C ASP A 799 33.92 36.28 17.92
N LEU A 800 33.62 35.25 17.13
CA LEU A 800 33.05 35.36 15.78
C LEU A 800 31.55 35.09 15.79
N ILE A 801 30.80 35.87 15.02
CA ILE A 801 29.37 35.66 14.74
C ILE A 801 29.13 35.71 13.24
N THR A 802 28.21 34.89 12.75
CA THR A 802 27.74 34.92 11.37
C THR A 802 27.06 36.25 11.07
N ASP A 803 27.53 36.95 10.02
CA ASP A 803 26.95 38.22 9.59
C ASP A 803 26.00 37.98 8.42
N GLN A 804 24.75 37.65 8.75
CA GLN A 804 23.71 37.39 7.75
C GLN A 804 23.40 38.63 6.90
N MET A 805 23.57 39.84 7.44
CA MET A 805 23.34 41.09 6.71
C MET A 805 24.41 41.34 5.65
N LEU A 806 25.69 41.14 5.97
CA LEU A 806 26.77 41.26 4.99
C LEU A 806 26.64 40.18 3.91
N ARG A 807 26.23 38.97 4.28
CA ARG A 807 25.96 37.88 3.32
C ARG A 807 24.87 38.25 2.33
N ARG A 808 23.77 38.85 2.82
CA ARG A 808 22.68 39.37 1.96
C ARG A 808 23.15 40.53 1.08
N ARG A 809 23.95 41.48 1.59
CA ARG A 809 24.51 42.57 0.76
C ARG A 809 25.39 42.04 -0.38
N ILE A 810 26.24 41.05 -0.12
CA ILE A 810 27.05 40.37 -1.15
C ILE A 810 26.16 39.69 -2.19
N GLN A 811 25.11 38.99 -1.76
CA GLN A 811 24.16 38.35 -2.69
C GLN A 811 23.33 39.36 -3.48
N SER A 812 22.92 40.47 -2.87
CA SER A 812 22.19 41.56 -3.55
C SER A 812 23.07 42.27 -4.57
N HIS A 813 24.33 42.56 -4.22
CA HIS A 813 25.34 43.07 -5.16
C HIS A 813 25.55 42.12 -6.35
N LYS A 814 25.61 40.79 -6.12
CA LYS A 814 25.64 39.78 -7.20
C LYS A 814 24.37 39.79 -8.07
N ARG A 815 23.19 39.97 -7.46
CA ARG A 815 21.92 40.04 -8.19
C ARG A 815 21.83 41.32 -9.04
N GLN A 816 22.37 42.44 -8.58
CA GLN A 816 22.43 43.71 -9.32
C GLN A 816 23.50 43.68 -10.43
N ALA A 817 24.69 43.15 -10.17
CA ALA A 817 25.76 43.00 -11.17
C ALA A 817 25.40 42.03 -12.31
N ASN A 818 24.49 41.07 -12.08
CA ASN A 818 23.96 40.17 -13.10
C ASN A 818 22.75 40.75 -13.89
N ARG A 819 22.29 41.97 -13.55
CA ARG A 819 21.18 42.66 -14.26
C ARG A 819 21.67 43.74 -15.23
N THR A 820 22.93 44.17 -15.12
CA THR A 820 23.69 44.92 -16.14
C THR A 820 24.47 43.95 -17.01
#